data_AF-A0A2S0NK26-F1
#
_entry.id   AF-A0A2S0NK26-F1
#
_cell.length_a   1.000
_cell.length_b   1.000
_cell.length_c   1.000
_cell.angle_alpha   90.00
_cell.angle_beta   90.00
_cell.angle_gamma   90.00
#
_symmetry.space_group_name_H-M   'P 1'
#
loop_
_entity.id
_entity.type
_entity.pdbx_description
1 polymer ?
#
loop_
_entity_poly.entity_id
_entity_poly.type
_entity_poly.pdbx_seq_one_letter_code
_entity_poly.pdbx_strand_id
1 'polypeptide(L)'
;MKKIIIYSPVDGEINRIEKISDPVFAEKMLGDGFYIEPKSRKFFSPFDKGEIVNIFDTKHAIHIKADQGPTILMHLGLETVSLEGKPFDVKIKKGQKIDAKTEIVEVNWTEIKKHKLLTSTPIVIDANDNPGWTIQDIKYGLVKQGEPIATLYYEQPKVDEEVDKPKLINFKEALKNGIRFTNRWEELAGKIYDQVGGKNNYSRYYNCVSRLRFVVKDKELVDIDSLKKFDIVKGIHWNKNELQLIIGGEVEKLKDGLDNYLFHAQQAQNFDLKNVKAEKQGLGKSILSLIKGIIMPAIPVMIGVGLINAVQAILQQTGAIQNVSPSANFGSYTLVTQFVYLIAGGAMIFMGIYFTYNGVKYFGGTPIIGVAIGLILTAPLLYKGSLIYNPLTNGVTASPWSFPLITSKMDGFDFVWMKIGPSPGSIITTTIIAYIAVKTEKFAKKRFANWSLMLTVPTFTIFVASVIAFFLVGPIISVFESSVGYVFSYLNQVPYGIGIGIFAFLWEIIVISGAHWALGMILHMPMMNDPDPFIQGIKTIDLNIGTPIGVLGQVGASVGYLIITKNTTIKQILYAGIPAGIFGVPEPHMFGVNLPKVRPFIFGCVGAGAGGFVAGIMGAKYYAGISTGMGGVLSILNANGPNGDTKSLIATLVGWAICIGVPILLVMFFCKERPSEKFGVYKATRSLNDFLKNQNVVVDSQLQQEIDELKTFYSNKEVTDKIKVFERNMAKMQTLQSKISTLEGKELERKESLAKRFSKKQANLEDTKNADQLMNKMENIVDQINVPKYASKIKELEKLLQLARQNNDPIEVEVGKLTEENNLKAKKIADKLHKLTNSELSEKIYNQYYNAINSIFISYGFTSKKDVKFSKLQKEELRKTNRN
;
A
#
# COMPACT_ATOMS: atom_id res chain seq x y z
N MET A 1 42.55 11.50 16.66
CA MET A 1 42.42 10.42 15.65
C MET A 1 42.83 9.11 16.31
N LYS A 2 42.01 8.06 16.22
CA LYS A 2 42.45 6.71 16.62
C LYS A 2 43.23 6.11 15.46
N LYS A 3 44.37 5.48 15.75
CA LYS A 3 45.20 4.78 14.76
C LYS A 3 45.40 3.33 15.19
N ILE A 4 45.30 2.39 14.24
CA ILE A 4 45.52 0.96 14.47
C ILE A 4 46.49 0.46 13.41
N ILE A 5 47.53 -0.25 13.83
CA ILE A 5 48.55 -0.79 12.92
C ILE A 5 48.09 -2.17 12.44
N ILE A 6 48.25 -2.41 11.13
CA ILE A 6 48.13 -3.72 10.50
C ILE A 6 49.54 -4.29 10.34
N TYR A 7 49.73 -5.51 10.84
CA TYR A 7 50.96 -6.29 10.68
C TYR A 7 50.80 -7.32 9.56
N SER A 8 51.91 -7.68 8.90
CA SER A 8 51.89 -8.72 7.88
C SER A 8 51.52 -10.06 8.50
N PRO A 9 50.42 -10.71 8.06
CA PRO A 9 50.03 -12.01 8.60
C PRO A 9 50.95 -13.14 8.10
N VAL A 10 51.74 -12.91 7.05
CA VAL A 10 52.57 -13.93 6.39
C VAL A 10 53.84 -13.28 5.79
N ASP A 11 54.87 -14.07 5.54
CA ASP A 11 56.00 -13.61 4.72
C ASP A 11 55.55 -13.52 3.27
N GLY A 12 55.87 -12.43 2.57
CA GLY A 12 55.37 -12.26 1.22
C GLY A 12 55.77 -10.96 0.56
N GLU A 13 55.10 -10.66 -0.56
CA GLU A 13 55.23 -9.39 -1.28
C GLU A 13 53.87 -8.68 -1.32
N ILE A 14 53.84 -7.43 -0.84
CA ILE A 14 52.63 -6.60 -0.82
C ILE A 14 52.54 -5.80 -2.10
N ASN A 15 51.38 -5.90 -2.75
CA ASN A 15 51.06 -5.20 -3.98
C ASN A 15 49.76 -4.39 -3.83
N ARG A 16 49.62 -3.40 -4.72
CA ARG A 16 48.43 -2.55 -4.83
C ARG A 16 47.20 -3.38 -5.18
N ILE A 17 46.10 -3.19 -4.46
CA ILE A 17 44.87 -3.97 -4.67
C ILE A 17 44.37 -3.87 -6.12
N GLU A 18 44.56 -2.72 -6.78
CA GLU A 18 44.16 -2.49 -8.18
C GLU A 18 44.92 -3.36 -9.20
N LYS A 19 46.03 -3.99 -8.80
CA LYS A 19 46.82 -4.89 -9.65
C LYS A 19 46.47 -6.37 -9.47
N ILE A 20 45.53 -6.70 -8.59
CA ILE A 20 45.10 -8.08 -8.42
C ILE A 20 44.25 -8.50 -9.63
N SER A 21 44.36 -9.75 -10.06
CA SER A 21 43.68 -10.25 -11.26
C SER A 21 42.16 -10.43 -11.11
N ASP A 22 41.64 -10.40 -9.87
CA ASP A 22 40.21 -10.55 -9.58
C ASP A 22 39.53 -9.17 -9.61
N PRO A 23 38.54 -8.93 -10.49
CA PRO A 23 37.91 -7.63 -10.65
C PRO A 23 37.17 -7.15 -9.39
N VAL A 24 36.63 -8.06 -8.57
CA VAL A 24 35.90 -7.71 -7.33
C VAL A 24 36.83 -7.00 -6.34
N PHE A 25 38.08 -7.46 -6.25
CA PHE A 25 39.10 -6.84 -5.43
C PHE A 25 39.79 -5.65 -6.13
N ALA A 26 40.09 -5.77 -7.43
CA ALA A 26 40.77 -4.71 -8.19
C ALA A 26 39.96 -3.41 -8.25
N GLU A 27 38.63 -3.52 -8.35
CA GLU A 27 37.69 -2.39 -8.35
C GLU A 27 37.26 -1.96 -6.94
N LYS A 28 37.84 -2.56 -5.89
CA LYS A 28 37.56 -2.27 -4.47
C LYS A 28 36.10 -2.50 -4.05
N MET A 29 35.38 -3.41 -4.70
CA MET A 29 33.97 -3.71 -4.39
C MET A 29 33.79 -4.26 -2.96
N LEU A 30 34.80 -4.97 -2.43
CA LEU A 30 34.81 -5.51 -1.07
C LEU A 30 35.57 -4.62 -0.07
N GLY A 31 35.91 -3.39 -0.45
CA GLY A 31 36.64 -2.43 0.37
C GLY A 31 38.04 -2.09 -0.15
N ASP A 32 38.63 -1.06 0.44
CA ASP A 32 40.00 -0.64 0.13
C ASP A 32 41.02 -1.52 0.87
N GLY A 33 42.24 -1.65 0.34
CA GLY A 33 43.23 -2.54 0.93
C GLY A 33 44.44 -2.82 0.06
N PHE A 34 45.00 -4.00 0.24
CA PHE A 34 46.16 -4.50 -0.50
C PHE A 34 46.07 -6.01 -0.63
N TYR A 35 46.90 -6.61 -1.49
CA TYR A 35 47.03 -8.07 -1.51
C TYR A 35 48.48 -8.50 -1.30
N ILE A 36 48.62 -9.69 -0.73
CA ILE A 36 49.90 -10.31 -0.44
C ILE A 36 50.09 -11.50 -1.38
N GLU A 37 51.28 -11.62 -1.97
CA GLU A 37 51.77 -12.87 -2.55
C GLU A 37 52.54 -13.65 -1.49
N PRO A 38 51.94 -14.68 -0.87
CA PRO A 38 52.52 -15.36 0.28
C PRO A 38 53.70 -16.28 -0.12
N LYS A 39 54.76 -16.24 0.68
CA LYS A 39 55.95 -17.12 0.58
C LYS A 39 55.97 -18.22 1.64
N SER A 40 55.33 -18.01 2.79
CA SER A 40 55.14 -19.03 3.83
C SER A 40 53.71 -19.56 3.84
N ARG A 41 53.49 -20.68 4.56
CA ARG A 41 52.19 -21.39 4.61
C ARG A 41 51.32 -20.99 5.80
N LYS A 42 51.91 -20.35 6.81
CA LYS A 42 51.26 -20.03 8.08
C LYS A 42 50.86 -18.56 8.09
N PHE A 43 49.58 -18.32 8.36
CA PHE A 43 49.04 -16.97 8.53
C PHE A 43 48.78 -16.71 10.01
N PHE A 44 49.19 -15.53 10.45
CA PHE A 44 49.01 -15.01 11.80
C PHE A 44 48.01 -13.86 11.82
N SER A 45 47.62 -13.43 13.02
CA SER A 45 46.78 -12.24 13.17
C SER A 45 47.46 -10.99 12.59
N PRO A 46 46.74 -10.19 11.80
CA PRO A 46 47.20 -8.89 11.35
C PRO A 46 47.09 -7.79 12.43
N PHE A 47 46.54 -8.08 13.61
CA PHE A 47 46.38 -7.11 14.71
C PHE A 47 47.07 -7.55 16.00
N ASP A 48 47.62 -6.58 16.74
CA ASP A 48 48.16 -6.77 18.10
C ASP A 48 47.11 -7.29 19.09
N LYS A 49 45.87 -6.81 18.96
CA LYS A 49 44.72 -7.28 19.72
C LYS A 49 43.50 -7.26 18.82
N GLY A 50 42.79 -8.38 18.76
CA GLY A 50 41.56 -8.50 17.96
C GLY A 50 40.70 -9.68 18.36
N GLU A 51 39.64 -9.88 17.58
CA GLU A 51 38.69 -10.97 17.73
C GLU A 51 38.27 -11.52 16.36
N ILE A 52 38.09 -12.84 16.27
CA ILE A 52 37.58 -13.51 15.07
C ILE A 52 36.06 -13.36 15.00
N VAL A 53 35.58 -12.55 14.05
CA VAL A 53 34.14 -12.27 13.88
C VAL A 53 33.45 -13.39 13.11
N ASN A 54 34.08 -13.87 12.04
CA ASN A 54 33.51 -14.91 11.20
C ASN A 54 34.59 -15.71 10.48
N ILE A 55 34.35 -17.01 10.31
CA ILE A 55 35.11 -17.89 9.43
C ILE A 55 34.07 -18.44 8.45
N PHE A 56 34.28 -18.26 7.15
CA PHE A 56 33.33 -18.73 6.14
C PHE A 56 33.33 -20.26 6.06
N ASP A 57 32.22 -20.88 5.63
CA ASP A 57 32.04 -22.34 5.64
C ASP A 57 33.14 -23.09 4.87
N THR A 58 33.57 -22.53 3.74
CA THR A 58 34.66 -23.07 2.90
C THR A 58 36.05 -22.61 3.34
N LYS A 59 36.17 -21.92 4.49
CA LYS A 59 37.41 -21.51 5.19
C LYS A 59 38.38 -20.61 4.40
N HIS A 60 38.03 -20.22 3.18
CA HIS A 60 38.84 -19.37 2.30
C HIS A 60 38.88 -17.90 2.76
N ALA A 61 37.95 -17.46 3.59
CA ALA A 61 37.81 -16.07 4.02
C ALA A 61 37.59 -16.00 5.54
N ILE A 62 38.17 -14.97 6.16
CA ILE A 62 38.10 -14.75 7.61
C ILE A 62 37.88 -13.26 7.89
N HIS A 63 36.85 -12.95 8.67
CA HIS A 63 36.62 -11.61 9.21
C HIS A 63 37.30 -11.46 10.58
N ILE A 64 38.20 -10.48 10.68
CA ILE A 64 39.01 -10.22 11.87
C ILE A 64 38.74 -8.79 12.31
N LYS A 65 38.31 -8.60 13.56
CA LYS A 65 38.04 -7.28 14.14
C LYS A 65 39.19 -6.85 15.04
N ALA A 66 39.69 -5.63 14.85
CA ALA A 66 40.66 -5.03 15.76
C ALA A 66 39.99 -4.62 17.09
N ASP A 67 40.74 -4.67 18.20
CA ASP A 67 40.24 -4.23 19.49
C ASP A 67 39.84 -2.75 19.46
N GLN A 68 38.57 -2.47 19.78
CA GLN A 68 37.94 -1.15 19.62
C GLN A 68 38.12 -0.51 18.22
N GLY A 69 38.25 -1.32 17.17
CA GLY A 69 38.53 -0.90 15.80
C GLY A 69 37.62 -1.55 14.75
N PRO A 70 38.01 -1.42 13.46
CA PRO A 70 37.24 -1.95 12.35
C PRO A 70 37.44 -3.47 12.17
N THR A 71 36.58 -4.07 11.36
CA THR A 71 36.67 -5.45 10.89
C THR A 71 37.25 -5.47 9.49
N ILE A 72 38.30 -6.26 9.28
CA ILE A 72 38.91 -6.51 7.97
C ILE A 72 38.57 -7.90 7.48
N LEU A 73 38.55 -8.06 6.16
CA LEU A 73 38.44 -9.34 5.48
C LEU A 73 39.84 -9.77 5.01
N MET A 74 40.25 -10.98 5.41
CA MET A 74 41.42 -11.67 4.86
C MET A 74 40.94 -12.86 4.03
N HIS A 75 41.22 -12.83 2.73
CA HIS A 75 40.80 -13.86 1.76
C HIS A 75 42.02 -14.64 1.27
N LEU A 76 42.04 -15.95 1.45
CA LEU A 76 43.19 -16.84 1.28
C LEU A 76 43.21 -17.45 -0.14
N GLY A 77 43.98 -16.84 -1.04
CA GLY A 77 44.02 -17.22 -2.46
C GLY A 77 42.74 -16.84 -3.21
N LEU A 78 42.81 -16.67 -4.53
CA LEU A 78 41.64 -16.31 -5.34
C LEU A 78 40.92 -17.57 -5.84
N GLU A 79 39.59 -17.51 -5.93
CA GLU A 79 38.72 -18.60 -6.38
C GLU A 79 38.83 -19.92 -5.55
N THR A 80 39.47 -19.87 -4.38
CA THR A 80 39.69 -21.03 -3.49
C THR A 80 38.42 -21.51 -2.77
N VAL A 81 37.32 -20.75 -2.88
CA VAL A 81 35.98 -21.18 -2.45
C VAL A 81 35.57 -22.51 -3.10
N SER A 82 36.00 -22.74 -4.34
CA SER A 82 35.75 -23.97 -5.12
C SER A 82 36.39 -25.23 -4.52
N LEU A 83 37.34 -25.06 -3.59
CA LEU A 83 38.06 -26.17 -2.93
C LEU A 83 37.39 -26.65 -1.63
N GLU A 84 36.22 -26.09 -1.27
CA GLU A 84 35.36 -26.53 -0.16
C GLU A 84 36.11 -26.70 1.19
N GLY A 85 37.11 -25.84 1.44
CA GLY A 85 37.85 -25.82 2.72
C GLY A 85 38.94 -26.89 2.87
N LYS A 86 39.17 -27.75 1.87
CA LYS A 86 40.21 -28.79 1.90
C LYS A 86 41.65 -28.28 2.11
N PRO A 87 42.10 -27.15 1.51
CA PRO A 87 43.48 -26.70 1.65
C PRO A 87 43.75 -25.89 2.93
N PHE A 88 42.75 -25.66 3.78
CA PHE A 88 42.82 -24.73 4.92
C PHE A 88 42.70 -25.47 6.26
N ASP A 89 43.80 -25.52 7.01
CA ASP A 89 43.84 -26.01 8.39
C ASP A 89 43.73 -24.82 9.37
N VAL A 90 42.49 -24.46 9.71
CA VAL A 90 42.17 -23.32 10.57
C VAL A 90 42.39 -23.68 12.04
N LYS A 91 43.21 -22.89 12.74
CA LYS A 91 43.62 -23.12 14.15
C LYS A 91 42.78 -22.37 15.19
N ILE A 92 41.89 -21.51 14.73
CA ILE A 92 41.07 -20.59 15.54
C ILE A 92 39.58 -20.90 15.48
N LYS A 93 38.80 -20.31 16.39
CA LYS A 93 37.33 -20.40 16.41
C LYS A 93 36.69 -19.01 16.39
N LYS A 94 35.45 -18.92 15.90
CA LYS A 94 34.63 -17.70 15.97
C LYS A 94 34.48 -17.22 17.41
N GLY A 95 34.67 -15.93 17.65
CA GLY A 95 34.66 -15.29 18.98
C GLY A 95 35.99 -15.38 19.75
N GLN A 96 37.02 -16.03 19.20
CA GLN A 96 38.33 -16.12 19.85
C GLN A 96 39.07 -14.78 19.80
N LYS A 97 39.60 -14.35 20.95
CA LYS A 97 40.53 -13.21 21.03
C LYS A 97 41.91 -13.63 20.53
N ILE A 98 42.55 -12.75 19.76
CA ILE A 98 43.82 -13.01 19.09
C ILE A 98 44.79 -11.84 19.30
N ASP A 99 46.09 -12.14 19.15
CA ASP A 99 47.18 -11.18 19.07
C ASP A 99 48.06 -11.46 17.84
N ALA A 100 49.03 -10.59 17.55
CA ALA A 100 49.90 -10.69 16.38
C ALA A 100 50.73 -12.00 16.30
N LYS A 101 50.83 -12.76 17.40
CA LYS A 101 51.53 -14.06 17.47
C LYS A 101 50.59 -15.26 17.31
N THR A 102 49.29 -15.02 17.26
CA THR A 102 48.28 -16.07 17.13
C THR A 102 48.24 -16.59 15.70
N GLU A 103 48.54 -17.88 15.51
CA GLU A 103 48.39 -18.58 14.23
C GLU A 103 46.90 -18.77 13.91
N ILE A 104 46.46 -18.28 12.75
CA ILE A 104 45.07 -18.30 12.29
C ILE A 104 44.81 -19.55 11.45
N VAL A 105 45.64 -19.79 10.45
CA VAL A 105 45.42 -20.83 9.44
C VAL A 105 46.73 -21.24 8.80
N GLU A 106 46.88 -22.54 8.56
CA GLU A 106 47.93 -23.09 7.70
C GLU A 106 47.32 -23.48 6.34
N VAL A 107 47.96 -23.04 5.26
CA VAL A 107 47.45 -23.17 3.88
C VAL A 107 48.32 -24.13 3.06
N ASN A 108 47.68 -25.11 2.42
CA ASN A 108 48.35 -26.03 1.49
C ASN A 108 48.43 -25.43 0.07
N TRP A 109 49.50 -24.67 -0.19
CA TRP A 109 49.74 -24.07 -1.51
C TRP A 109 49.90 -25.09 -2.65
N THR A 110 50.37 -26.31 -2.36
CA THR A 110 50.52 -27.36 -3.38
C THR A 110 49.16 -27.76 -3.95
N GLU A 111 48.14 -27.86 -3.08
CA GLU A 111 46.78 -28.22 -3.48
C GLU A 111 46.10 -27.11 -4.30
N ILE A 112 46.33 -25.84 -3.93
CA ILE A 112 45.81 -24.68 -4.66
C ILE A 112 46.45 -24.59 -6.06
N LYS A 113 47.78 -24.77 -6.14
CA LYS A 113 48.51 -24.77 -7.43
C LYS A 113 48.13 -25.93 -8.33
N LYS A 114 47.83 -27.11 -7.77
CA LYS A 114 47.33 -28.28 -8.52
C LYS A 114 46.03 -27.98 -9.27
N HIS A 115 45.19 -27.12 -8.72
CA HIS A 115 43.94 -26.66 -9.34
C HIS A 115 44.10 -25.40 -10.20
N LYS A 116 45.33 -24.94 -10.45
CA LYS A 116 45.67 -23.73 -11.22
C LYS A 116 45.04 -22.44 -10.66
N LEU A 117 44.77 -22.40 -9.36
CA LEU A 117 44.25 -21.21 -8.69
C LEU A 117 45.39 -20.31 -8.18
N LEU A 118 45.09 -19.03 -7.98
CA LEU A 118 46.08 -18.03 -7.58
C LEU A 118 46.20 -17.97 -6.05
N THR A 119 47.44 -17.74 -5.58
CA THR A 119 47.77 -17.66 -4.15
C THR A 119 47.60 -16.27 -3.55
N SER A 120 47.32 -15.27 -4.39
CA SER A 120 47.12 -13.88 -4.00
C SER A 120 46.08 -13.76 -2.89
N THR A 121 46.47 -13.16 -1.78
CA THR A 121 45.64 -13.06 -0.57
C THR A 121 45.29 -11.60 -0.30
N PRO A 122 44.10 -11.13 -0.72
CA PRO A 122 43.68 -9.76 -0.43
C PRO A 122 43.27 -9.58 1.03
N ILE A 123 43.65 -8.42 1.57
CA ILE A 123 43.24 -7.91 2.88
C ILE A 123 42.59 -6.56 2.67
N VAL A 124 41.28 -6.48 2.96
CA VAL A 124 40.46 -5.31 2.65
C VAL A 124 39.62 -4.86 3.85
N ILE A 125 39.31 -3.57 3.88
CA ILE A 125 38.38 -2.94 4.82
C ILE A 125 37.20 -2.35 4.05
N ASP A 126 36.00 -2.87 4.28
CA ASP A 126 34.77 -2.28 3.76
C ASP A 126 34.39 -1.05 4.59
N ALA A 127 34.35 0.11 3.96
CA ALA A 127 33.97 1.37 4.59
C ALA A 127 32.49 1.40 5.02
N ASN A 128 31.62 0.59 4.41
CA ASN A 128 30.20 0.49 4.78
C ASN A 128 30.03 -0.23 6.13
N ASP A 129 30.75 -1.33 6.32
CA ASP A 129 30.77 -2.07 7.59
C ASP A 129 31.62 -1.36 8.66
N ASN A 130 32.49 -0.43 8.25
CA ASN A 130 33.43 0.29 9.11
C ASN A 130 33.44 1.81 8.85
N PRO A 131 32.33 2.53 9.08
CA PRO A 131 32.23 3.95 8.77
C PRO A 131 33.28 4.78 9.51
N GLY A 132 33.94 5.70 8.79
CA GLY A 132 34.97 6.58 9.32
C GLY A 132 36.38 5.98 9.40
N TRP A 133 36.55 4.69 9.08
CA TRP A 133 37.86 4.05 9.02
C TRP A 133 38.41 4.04 7.58
N THR A 134 39.66 4.46 7.42
CA THR A 134 40.39 4.39 6.14
C THR A 134 41.73 3.70 6.34
N ILE A 135 42.19 2.96 5.32
CA ILE A 135 43.52 2.37 5.31
C ILE A 135 44.49 3.29 4.58
N GLN A 136 45.60 3.64 5.22
CA GLN A 136 46.64 4.50 4.66
C GLN A 136 48.03 3.96 5.04
N ASP A 137 49.08 4.61 4.57
CA ASP A 137 50.49 4.26 4.84
C ASP A 137 50.85 2.80 4.49
N ILE A 138 50.31 2.29 3.38
CA ILE A 138 50.57 0.91 2.95
C ILE A 138 52.02 0.78 2.45
N LYS A 139 52.79 -0.12 3.07
CA LYS A 139 54.14 -0.50 2.66
C LYS A 139 54.08 -1.56 1.57
N TYR A 140 54.55 -1.22 0.36
CA TYR A 140 54.65 -2.14 -0.78
C TYR A 140 56.02 -2.83 -0.85
N GLY A 141 56.07 -4.03 -1.42
CA GLY A 141 57.29 -4.82 -1.59
C GLY A 141 57.42 -5.97 -0.57
N LEU A 142 58.66 -6.46 -0.38
CA LEU A 142 58.95 -7.63 0.46
C LEU A 142 58.76 -7.32 1.95
N VAL A 143 58.01 -8.17 2.64
CA VAL A 143 57.72 -8.07 4.08
C VAL A 143 57.88 -9.42 4.77
N LYS A 144 58.31 -9.39 6.03
CA LYS A 144 58.28 -10.56 6.92
C LYS A 144 57.02 -10.56 7.79
N GLN A 145 56.58 -11.74 8.19
CA GLN A 145 55.49 -11.90 9.15
C GLN A 145 55.75 -11.07 10.41
N GLY A 146 54.73 -10.33 10.86
CA GLY A 146 54.83 -9.45 12.03
C GLY A 146 55.45 -8.08 11.77
N GLU A 147 55.87 -7.73 10.55
CA GLU A 147 56.23 -6.35 10.22
C GLU A 147 54.98 -5.46 10.09
N PRO A 148 55.04 -4.17 10.50
CA PRO A 148 53.95 -3.22 10.26
C PRO A 148 53.87 -2.86 8.78
N ILE A 149 52.67 -2.96 8.19
CA ILE A 149 52.46 -2.84 6.74
C ILE A 149 51.40 -1.84 6.31
N ALA A 150 50.49 -1.45 7.20
CA ALA A 150 49.52 -0.39 6.93
C ALA A 150 48.99 0.20 8.24
N THR A 151 48.40 1.40 8.16
CA THR A 151 47.75 2.05 9.30
C THR A 151 46.29 2.35 8.99
N LEU A 152 45.41 1.95 9.89
CA LEU A 152 43.99 2.29 9.88
C LEU A 152 43.76 3.58 10.67
N TYR A 153 43.20 4.58 10.01
CA TYR A 153 42.86 5.87 10.61
C TYR A 153 41.36 5.99 10.81
N TYR A 154 40.96 6.39 12.01
CA TYR A 154 39.58 6.79 12.30
C TYR A 154 39.43 8.30 12.25
N GLU A 155 38.64 8.77 11.30
CA GLU A 155 38.07 10.10 11.29
C GLU A 155 36.60 9.97 11.66
N GLN A 156 36.12 10.82 12.59
CA GLN A 156 34.68 10.89 12.81
C GLN A 156 34.04 11.27 11.48
N PRO A 157 33.05 10.49 10.99
CA PRO A 157 32.27 10.92 9.85
C PRO A 157 31.71 12.30 10.23
N LYS A 158 32.18 13.34 9.54
CA LYS A 158 31.46 14.61 9.58
C LYS A 158 30.09 14.25 9.02
N VAL A 159 29.07 14.32 9.87
CA VAL A 159 27.72 14.48 9.35
C VAL A 159 27.83 15.76 8.54
N ASP A 160 27.76 15.64 7.22
CA ASP A 160 27.83 16.80 6.35
C ASP A 160 26.63 17.70 6.70
N GLU A 161 26.84 18.65 7.61
CA GLU A 161 25.92 19.75 7.86
C GLU A 161 25.79 20.66 6.61
N GLU A 162 26.58 20.42 5.56
CA GLU A 162 26.55 21.15 4.30
C GLU A 162 25.71 20.51 3.18
N VAL A 163 25.29 19.24 3.29
CA VAL A 163 24.48 18.61 2.21
C VAL A 163 23.02 19.11 2.20
N ASP A 164 22.58 19.84 3.23
CA ASP A 164 21.16 20.19 3.42
C ASP A 164 20.88 21.70 3.49
N LYS A 165 21.80 22.56 3.04
CA LYS A 165 21.43 23.96 2.76
C LYS A 165 20.77 24.02 1.39
N PRO A 166 19.44 24.26 1.29
CA PRO A 166 18.81 24.42 -0.01
C PRO A 166 19.52 25.56 -0.75
N LYS A 167 19.91 25.32 -2.01
CA LYS A 167 20.43 26.38 -2.88
C LYS A 167 19.41 27.52 -2.89
N LEU A 168 19.82 28.68 -2.39
CA LEU A 168 18.97 29.87 -2.36
C LEU A 168 18.60 30.23 -3.80
N ILE A 169 17.32 30.45 -4.04
CA ILE A 169 16.85 30.86 -5.35
C ILE A 169 17.33 32.29 -5.58
N ASN A 170 18.10 32.49 -6.65
CA ASN A 170 18.51 33.82 -7.08
C ASN A 170 17.37 34.47 -7.88
N PHE A 171 17.02 35.71 -7.55
CA PHE A 171 15.96 36.46 -8.24
C PHE A 171 16.18 36.56 -9.76
N LYS A 172 17.42 36.78 -10.22
CA LYS A 172 17.74 36.84 -11.66
C LYS A 172 17.51 35.49 -12.36
N GLU A 173 17.80 34.40 -11.67
CA GLU A 173 17.64 33.05 -12.21
C GLU A 173 16.17 32.61 -12.21
N ALA A 174 15.42 32.97 -11.17
CA ALA A 174 13.97 32.82 -11.07
C ALA A 174 13.23 33.59 -12.18
N LEU A 175 13.68 34.80 -12.53
CA LEU A 175 13.15 35.58 -13.65
C LEU A 175 13.34 34.86 -15.00
N LYS A 176 14.48 34.19 -15.21
CA LYS A 176 14.79 33.52 -16.48
C LYS A 176 14.07 32.18 -16.64
N ASN A 177 14.06 31.38 -15.58
CA ASN A 177 13.66 29.97 -15.65
C ASN A 177 12.30 29.69 -14.96
N GLY A 178 11.73 30.69 -14.30
CA GLY A 178 10.60 30.52 -13.39
C GLY A 178 11.04 29.90 -12.06
N ILE A 179 10.11 29.83 -11.11
CA ILE A 179 10.32 29.18 -9.81
C ILE A 179 9.57 27.85 -9.79
N ARG A 180 10.30 26.76 -9.57
CA ARG A 180 9.74 25.41 -9.44
C ARG A 180 10.32 24.75 -8.20
N PHE A 181 9.52 23.92 -7.54
CA PHE A 181 9.94 23.17 -6.37
C PHE A 181 9.71 21.69 -6.62
N THR A 182 10.73 20.90 -6.35
CA THR A 182 10.66 19.45 -6.24
C THR A 182 10.53 19.10 -4.77
N ASN A 183 9.67 18.13 -4.45
CA ASN A 183 9.55 17.67 -3.07
C ASN A 183 10.72 16.73 -2.71
N ARG A 184 11.03 16.55 -1.42
CA ARG A 184 12.12 15.66 -0.97
C ARG A 184 12.00 14.24 -1.55
N TRP A 185 10.78 13.72 -1.64
CA TRP A 185 10.51 12.38 -2.17
C TRP A 185 10.76 12.30 -3.67
N GLU A 186 10.54 13.37 -4.40
CA GLU A 186 10.74 13.51 -5.83
C GLU A 186 12.23 13.58 -6.16
N GLU A 187 13.01 14.36 -5.42
CA GLU A 187 14.47 14.39 -5.57
C GLU A 187 15.09 13.03 -5.22
N LEU A 188 14.65 12.43 -4.11
CA LEU A 188 15.12 11.12 -3.68
C LEU A 188 14.70 10.03 -4.67
N ALA A 189 13.47 10.09 -5.19
CA ALA A 189 12.98 9.18 -6.21
C ALA A 189 13.73 9.35 -7.53
N GLY A 190 14.07 10.58 -7.92
CA GLY A 190 14.90 10.87 -9.09
C GLY A 190 16.29 10.25 -8.96
N LYS A 191 16.94 10.44 -7.80
CA LYS A 191 18.23 9.80 -7.50
C LYS A 191 18.13 8.27 -7.59
N ILE A 192 17.11 7.66 -6.98
CA ILE A 192 16.86 6.22 -7.03
C ILE A 192 16.59 5.76 -8.47
N TYR A 193 15.81 6.52 -9.23
CA TYR A 193 15.48 6.23 -10.62
C TYR A 193 16.73 6.19 -11.50
N ASP A 194 17.65 7.12 -11.32
CA ASP A 194 18.92 7.16 -12.04
C ASP A 194 19.76 5.92 -11.74
N GLN A 195 19.81 5.48 -10.48
CA GLN A 195 20.56 4.27 -10.08
C GLN A 195 19.93 2.96 -10.60
N VAL A 196 18.64 2.96 -10.98
CA VAL A 196 18.00 1.81 -11.63
C VAL A 196 18.31 1.75 -13.15
N GLY A 197 19.06 2.71 -13.67
CA GLY A 197 19.44 2.80 -15.09
C GLY A 197 18.47 3.64 -15.93
N GLY A 198 17.62 4.44 -15.28
CA GLY A 198 16.74 5.43 -15.92
C GLY A 198 15.84 4.88 -17.02
N LYS A 199 15.43 5.72 -17.98
CA LYS A 199 14.39 5.42 -19.01
C LYS A 199 14.71 4.15 -19.82
N ASN A 200 15.99 3.84 -20.00
CA ASN A 200 16.42 2.75 -20.88
C ASN A 200 16.31 1.39 -20.20
N ASN A 201 16.44 1.32 -18.88
CA ASN A 201 16.64 0.06 -18.17
C ASN A 201 15.40 -0.50 -17.43
N TYR A 202 14.29 0.22 -17.34
CA TYR A 202 13.05 -0.35 -16.78
C TYR A 202 11.90 -0.40 -17.78
N SER A 203 10.97 -1.32 -17.53
CA SER A 203 9.75 -1.53 -18.33
C SER A 203 8.50 -1.05 -17.58
N ARG A 204 8.49 -1.20 -16.25
CA ARG A 204 7.41 -0.76 -15.37
C ARG A 204 7.95 -0.52 -13.97
N TYR A 205 7.33 0.39 -13.24
CA TYR A 205 7.47 0.47 -11.80
C TYR A 205 6.09 0.51 -11.12
N TYR A 206 6.03 0.04 -9.88
CA TYR A 206 4.83 0.07 -9.04
C TYR A 206 5.22 -0.14 -7.58
N ASN A 207 4.35 0.21 -6.64
CA ASN A 207 4.57 -0.04 -5.23
C ASN A 207 3.57 -1.07 -4.68
N CYS A 208 4.02 -1.88 -3.72
CA CYS A 208 3.13 -2.54 -2.77
C CYS A 208 3.18 -1.78 -1.42
N VAL A 209 2.56 -2.34 -0.37
CA VAL A 209 2.46 -1.67 0.96
C VAL A 209 3.81 -1.24 1.54
N SER A 210 4.92 -1.90 1.16
CA SER A 210 6.24 -1.56 1.69
C SER A 210 7.42 -1.60 0.72
N ARG A 211 7.19 -1.84 -0.57
CA ARG A 211 8.28 -1.97 -1.55
C ARG A 211 7.99 -1.22 -2.82
N LEU A 212 8.98 -0.49 -3.31
CA LEU A 212 8.98 0.09 -4.63
C LEU A 212 9.62 -0.92 -5.57
N ARG A 213 8.92 -1.28 -6.63
CA ARG A 213 9.32 -2.35 -7.54
C ARG A 213 9.58 -1.79 -8.93
N PHE A 214 10.69 -2.18 -9.52
CA PHE A 214 11.06 -1.90 -10.90
C PHE A 214 11.18 -3.23 -11.64
N VAL A 215 10.47 -3.38 -12.74
CA VAL A 215 10.70 -4.48 -13.67
C VAL A 215 11.74 -3.99 -14.66
N VAL A 216 12.99 -4.42 -14.48
CA VAL A 216 14.13 -3.98 -15.29
C VAL A 216 14.35 -4.87 -16.51
N LYS A 217 14.96 -4.31 -17.55
CA LYS A 217 15.32 -5.03 -18.78
C LYS A 217 16.66 -5.72 -18.60
N ASP A 218 17.62 -5.00 -18.03
CA ASP A 218 18.96 -5.48 -17.73
C ASP A 218 19.27 -5.28 -16.24
N LYS A 219 19.85 -6.30 -15.62
CA LYS A 219 20.24 -6.24 -14.20
C LYS A 219 21.59 -5.56 -14.01
N GLU A 220 22.46 -5.61 -15.01
CA GLU A 220 23.83 -5.07 -14.92
C GLU A 220 23.83 -3.53 -14.92
N LEU A 221 22.79 -2.93 -15.49
CA LEU A 221 22.56 -1.47 -15.51
C LEU A 221 21.93 -0.94 -14.21
N VAL A 222 21.70 -1.78 -13.21
CA VAL A 222 21.20 -1.37 -11.89
C VAL A 222 22.36 -1.27 -10.91
N ASP A 223 22.64 -0.06 -10.42
CA ASP A 223 23.64 0.17 -9.38
C ASP A 223 23.04 -0.16 -8.00
N ILE A 224 23.17 -1.43 -7.62
CA ILE A 224 22.65 -1.98 -6.36
C ILE A 224 23.34 -1.32 -5.16
N ASP A 225 24.62 -0.95 -5.27
CA ASP A 225 25.40 -0.46 -4.13
C ASP A 225 25.11 1.01 -3.85
N SER A 226 24.90 1.82 -4.89
CA SER A 226 24.36 3.17 -4.74
C SER A 226 22.92 3.16 -4.23
N LEU A 227 22.11 2.16 -4.61
CA LEU A 227 20.74 2.02 -4.09
C LEU A 227 20.69 1.69 -2.58
N LYS A 228 21.67 0.93 -2.05
CA LYS A 228 21.75 0.63 -0.61
C LYS A 228 22.18 1.83 0.25
N LYS A 229 22.88 2.81 -0.33
CA LYS A 229 23.36 4.01 0.37
C LYS A 229 22.23 4.97 0.76
N PHE A 230 21.05 4.86 0.14
CA PHE A 230 19.91 5.67 0.54
C PHE A 230 19.30 5.16 1.85
N ASP A 231 19.27 5.98 2.90
CA ASP A 231 18.69 5.67 4.23
C ASP A 231 17.28 5.05 4.20
N ILE A 232 16.50 5.35 3.16
CA ILE A 232 15.14 4.84 2.99
C ILE A 232 15.11 3.40 2.47
N VAL A 233 16.18 2.93 1.80
CA VAL A 233 16.27 1.59 1.23
C VAL A 233 16.81 0.64 2.29
N LYS A 234 15.89 -0.03 2.99
CA LYS A 234 16.17 -0.97 4.08
C LYS A 234 16.61 -2.35 3.61
N GLY A 235 16.55 -2.59 2.31
CA GLY A 235 16.94 -3.84 1.70
C GLY A 235 16.53 -3.91 0.25
N ILE A 236 17.16 -4.82 -0.50
CA ILE A 236 16.91 -5.03 -1.91
C ILE A 236 16.66 -6.51 -2.13
N HIS A 237 15.61 -6.84 -2.87
CA HIS A 237 15.29 -8.22 -3.22
C HIS A 237 15.00 -8.35 -4.70
N TRP A 238 15.55 -9.39 -5.32
CA TRP A 238 15.32 -9.72 -6.72
C TRP A 238 14.30 -10.82 -6.86
N ASN A 239 13.33 -10.60 -7.75
CA ASN A 239 12.42 -11.64 -8.21
C ASN A 239 12.45 -11.71 -9.74
N LYS A 240 13.24 -12.62 -10.29
CA LYS A 240 13.56 -12.67 -11.73
C LYS A 240 14.11 -11.31 -12.19
N ASN A 241 13.43 -10.61 -13.10
CA ASN A 241 13.82 -9.29 -13.59
C ASN A 241 13.15 -8.14 -12.82
N GLU A 242 12.51 -8.43 -11.69
CA GLU A 242 11.93 -7.42 -10.82
C GLU A 242 12.86 -7.09 -9.64
N LEU A 243 13.37 -5.87 -9.64
CA LEU A 243 14.07 -5.25 -8.52
C LEU A 243 13.02 -4.77 -7.50
N GLN A 244 13.08 -5.25 -6.27
CA GLN A 244 12.23 -4.79 -5.18
C GLN A 244 13.07 -4.05 -4.14
N LEU A 245 12.89 -2.73 -4.06
CA LEU A 245 13.46 -1.89 -3.03
C LEU A 245 12.54 -1.94 -1.80
N ILE A 246 13.05 -2.42 -0.68
CA ILE A 246 12.34 -2.51 0.59
C ILE A 246 12.46 -1.16 1.29
N ILE A 247 11.34 -0.45 1.38
CA ILE A 247 11.27 0.92 1.91
C ILE A 247 10.58 0.94 3.28
N GLY A 248 9.52 0.15 3.44
CA GLY A 248 8.63 0.19 4.60
C GLY A 248 7.46 1.16 4.39
N GLY A 249 6.92 1.72 5.47
CA GLY A 249 5.69 2.53 5.46
C GLY A 249 5.73 3.86 4.68
N GLU A 250 6.87 4.20 4.06
CA GLU A 250 7.07 5.44 3.28
C GLU A 250 7.04 5.23 1.77
N VAL A 251 6.86 3.98 1.33
CA VAL A 251 6.94 3.61 -0.09
C VAL A 251 5.94 4.33 -0.98
N GLU A 252 4.75 4.65 -0.45
CA GLU A 252 3.72 5.37 -1.20
C GLU A 252 4.18 6.78 -1.54
N LYS A 253 4.80 7.47 -0.57
CA LYS A 253 5.37 8.80 -0.76
C LYS A 253 6.51 8.80 -1.77
N LEU A 254 7.39 7.80 -1.70
CA LEU A 254 8.50 7.66 -2.64
C LEU A 254 8.00 7.36 -4.06
N LYS A 255 6.95 6.55 -4.18
CA LYS A 255 6.32 6.26 -5.48
C LYS A 255 5.61 7.49 -6.04
N ASP A 256 4.93 8.28 -5.22
CA ASP A 256 4.28 9.52 -5.67
C ASP A 256 5.33 10.57 -6.05
N GLY A 257 6.44 10.63 -5.32
CA GLY A 257 7.63 11.40 -5.70
C GLY A 257 8.20 10.95 -7.05
N LEU A 258 8.27 9.64 -7.30
CA LEU A 258 8.70 9.10 -8.59
C LEU A 258 7.71 9.43 -9.71
N ASP A 259 6.40 9.35 -9.45
CA ASP A 259 5.37 9.73 -10.41
C ASP A 259 5.49 11.21 -10.78
N ASN A 260 5.73 12.10 -9.81
CA ASN A 260 5.93 13.53 -10.06
C ASN A 260 7.25 13.79 -10.80
N TYR A 261 8.35 13.15 -10.38
CA TYR A 261 9.65 13.26 -11.03
C TYR A 261 9.55 12.83 -12.50
N LEU A 262 8.88 11.70 -12.75
CA LEU A 262 8.66 11.20 -14.10
C LEU A 262 7.66 12.02 -14.87
N PHE A 263 6.60 12.55 -14.26
CA PHE A 263 5.67 13.49 -14.89
C PHE A 263 6.40 14.77 -15.34
N HIS A 264 7.28 15.31 -14.51
CA HIS A 264 8.12 16.45 -14.83
C HIS A 264 9.20 16.12 -15.88
N ALA A 265 9.77 14.92 -15.83
CA ALA A 265 10.66 14.41 -16.88
C ALA A 265 9.91 14.08 -18.18
N GLN A 266 8.60 13.83 -18.13
CA GLN A 266 7.71 13.41 -19.24
C GLN A 266 7.04 14.56 -20.01
N GLN A 267 7.44 15.82 -19.81
CA GLN A 267 7.16 16.85 -20.84
C GLN A 267 7.81 16.53 -22.21
N ALA A 268 8.58 15.43 -22.31
CA ALA A 268 8.91 14.75 -23.56
C ALA A 268 8.45 13.27 -23.57
N GLN A 269 7.32 13.03 -24.24
CA GLN A 269 6.84 11.77 -24.84
C GLN A 269 5.99 10.78 -24.01
N ASN A 270 4.85 10.45 -24.63
CA ASN A 270 3.85 9.44 -24.29
C ASN A 270 4.45 8.03 -24.10
N PHE A 271 4.10 7.37 -22.99
CA PHE A 271 4.38 5.94 -22.81
C PHE A 271 3.08 5.14 -22.61
N ASP A 272 2.96 4.06 -23.38
CA ASP A 272 1.80 3.19 -23.48
C ASP A 272 2.09 1.89 -22.70
N LEU A 273 1.39 1.66 -21.58
CA LEU A 273 1.61 0.52 -20.69
C LEU A 273 1.00 -0.76 -21.28
N LYS A 274 1.82 -1.63 -21.90
CA LYS A 274 1.44 -3.01 -22.23
C LYS A 274 1.62 -3.93 -21.02
N ASN A 275 0.53 -4.49 -20.50
CA ASN A 275 0.53 -5.53 -19.46
C ASN A 275 0.66 -6.95 -20.05
N VAL A 276 1.56 -7.75 -19.48
CA VAL A 276 1.60 -9.22 -19.59
C VAL A 276 0.77 -9.86 -18.45
N LYS A 277 0.19 -11.03 -18.77
CA LYS A 277 -0.88 -11.78 -18.10
C LYS A 277 -0.83 -11.85 -16.56
N ALA A 278 -1.96 -11.53 -15.94
CA ALA A 278 -2.24 -11.82 -14.52
C ALA A 278 -2.27 -13.35 -14.28
N GLU A 279 -1.57 -13.80 -13.24
CA GLU A 279 -1.75 -15.15 -12.69
C GLU A 279 -3.22 -15.37 -12.28
N LYS A 280 -3.74 -16.58 -12.48
CA LYS A 280 -5.11 -16.96 -12.11
C LYS A 280 -5.28 -16.85 -10.59
N GLN A 281 -5.83 -15.72 -10.14
CA GLN A 281 -6.24 -15.52 -8.75
C GLN A 281 -7.67 -16.02 -8.54
N GLY A 282 -7.96 -16.60 -7.37
CA GLY A 282 -9.32 -16.99 -7.00
C GLY A 282 -10.29 -15.80 -6.99
N LEU A 283 -11.57 -16.06 -7.31
CA LEU A 283 -12.63 -15.06 -7.52
C LEU A 283 -12.62 -13.88 -6.52
N GLY A 284 -12.48 -14.14 -5.22
CA GLY A 284 -12.46 -13.08 -4.20
C GLY A 284 -11.24 -12.13 -4.23
N LYS A 285 -10.06 -12.61 -4.64
CA LYS A 285 -8.88 -11.74 -4.81
C LYS A 285 -8.97 -10.94 -6.10
N SER A 286 -9.57 -11.52 -7.14
CA SER A 286 -9.84 -10.84 -8.41
C SER A 286 -10.76 -9.63 -8.21
N ILE A 287 -11.86 -9.79 -7.45
CA ILE A 287 -12.78 -8.70 -7.12
C ILE A 287 -12.08 -7.60 -6.32
N LEU A 288 -11.31 -7.96 -5.28
CA LEU A 288 -10.56 -6.97 -4.50
C LEU A 288 -9.51 -6.23 -5.35
N SER A 289 -8.87 -6.90 -6.30
CA SER A 289 -7.92 -6.27 -7.22
C SER A 289 -8.59 -5.32 -8.22
N LEU A 290 -9.82 -5.61 -8.62
CA LEU A 290 -10.65 -4.75 -9.47
C LEU A 290 -11.09 -3.49 -8.71
N ILE A 291 -11.61 -3.66 -7.49
CA ILE A 291 -11.97 -2.57 -6.58
C ILE A 291 -10.77 -1.64 -6.40
N LYS A 292 -9.60 -2.22 -6.08
CA LYS A 292 -8.35 -1.45 -5.91
C LYS A 292 -7.95 -0.68 -7.17
N GLY A 293 -8.07 -1.30 -8.34
CA GLY A 293 -7.67 -0.68 -9.60
C GLY A 293 -8.63 0.41 -10.12
N ILE A 294 -9.92 0.28 -9.84
CA ILE A 294 -10.98 1.11 -10.46
C ILE A 294 -11.52 2.16 -9.47
N ILE A 295 -11.73 1.78 -8.20
CA ILE A 295 -12.39 2.64 -7.19
C ILE A 295 -11.38 3.51 -6.46
N MET A 296 -10.23 2.97 -6.05
CA MET A 296 -9.27 3.75 -5.24
C MET A 296 -8.81 5.06 -5.91
N PRO A 297 -8.54 5.11 -7.24
CA PRO A 297 -8.23 6.37 -7.91
C PRO A 297 -9.39 7.39 -7.92
N ALA A 298 -10.64 6.94 -7.72
CA ALA A 298 -11.83 7.78 -7.68
C ALA A 298 -12.16 8.30 -6.26
N ILE A 299 -11.54 7.75 -5.21
CA ILE A 299 -11.81 8.12 -3.80
C ILE A 299 -11.73 9.64 -3.55
N PRO A 300 -10.70 10.39 -4.00
CA PRO A 300 -10.63 11.82 -3.75
C PRO A 300 -11.83 12.59 -4.32
N VAL A 301 -12.30 12.20 -5.50
CA VAL A 301 -13.49 12.79 -6.15
C VAL A 301 -14.74 12.44 -5.34
N MET A 302 -14.91 11.18 -4.93
CA MET A 302 -16.04 10.74 -4.12
C MET A 302 -16.11 11.49 -2.78
N ILE A 303 -14.99 11.68 -2.09
CA ILE A 303 -14.92 12.46 -0.85
C ILE A 303 -15.32 13.91 -1.12
N GLY A 304 -14.74 14.55 -2.16
CA GLY A 304 -15.05 15.94 -2.49
C GLY A 304 -16.54 16.15 -2.80
N VAL A 305 -17.11 15.30 -3.64
CA VAL A 305 -18.53 15.35 -4.02
C VAL A 305 -19.45 15.05 -2.83
N GLY A 306 -19.10 14.06 -2.00
CA GLY A 306 -19.85 13.72 -0.78
C GLY A 306 -19.90 14.88 0.21
N LEU A 307 -18.76 15.55 0.47
CA LEU A 307 -18.71 16.71 1.34
C LEU A 307 -19.52 17.90 0.79
N ILE A 308 -19.51 18.12 -0.52
CA ILE A 308 -20.33 19.16 -1.15
C ILE A 308 -21.83 18.83 -1.01
N ASN A 309 -22.23 17.57 -1.21
CA ASN A 309 -23.61 17.13 -0.97
C ASN A 309 -24.03 17.32 0.49
N ALA A 310 -23.12 17.11 1.44
CA ALA A 310 -23.39 17.39 2.85
C ALA A 310 -23.62 18.90 3.09
N VAL A 311 -22.80 19.77 2.48
CA VAL A 311 -23.01 21.23 2.56
C VAL A 311 -24.34 21.63 1.92
N GLN A 312 -24.69 21.08 0.75
CA GLN A 312 -26.00 21.33 0.13
C GLN A 312 -27.14 20.97 1.09
N ALA A 313 -27.08 19.79 1.70
CA ALA A 313 -28.12 19.32 2.62
C ALA A 313 -28.27 20.26 3.84
N ILE A 314 -27.16 20.78 4.38
CA ILE A 314 -27.19 21.78 5.46
C ILE A 314 -27.86 23.08 4.99
N LEU A 315 -27.49 23.60 3.81
CA LEU A 315 -28.06 24.83 3.26
C LEU A 315 -29.55 24.71 2.95
N GLN A 316 -29.99 23.54 2.48
CA GLN A 316 -31.40 23.24 2.28
C GLN A 316 -32.16 23.26 3.61
N GLN A 317 -31.55 22.69 4.65
CA GLN A 317 -32.15 22.59 5.97
C GLN A 317 -32.27 23.94 6.69
N THR A 318 -31.29 24.83 6.52
CA THR A 318 -31.36 26.18 7.11
C THR A 318 -32.31 27.11 6.37
N GLY A 319 -32.91 26.65 5.26
CA GLY A 319 -33.72 27.48 4.36
C GLY A 319 -32.88 28.46 3.54
N ALA A 320 -31.55 28.35 3.58
CA ALA A 320 -30.65 29.21 2.79
C ALA A 320 -30.76 28.93 1.28
N ILE A 321 -31.08 27.69 0.90
CA ILE A 321 -31.42 27.31 -0.48
C ILE A 321 -32.67 26.42 -0.50
N GLN A 322 -33.36 26.37 -1.63
CA GLN A 322 -34.60 25.61 -1.78
C GLN A 322 -34.32 24.10 -1.99
N ASN A 323 -35.27 23.26 -1.59
CA ASN A 323 -35.25 21.84 -1.95
C ASN A 323 -35.59 21.68 -3.43
N VAL A 324 -34.64 21.14 -4.20
CA VAL A 324 -34.81 20.92 -5.64
C VAL A 324 -35.49 19.58 -5.86
N SER A 325 -36.68 19.61 -6.44
CA SER A 325 -37.35 18.41 -6.93
C SER A 325 -36.71 17.97 -8.26
N PRO A 326 -36.41 16.68 -8.46
CA PRO A 326 -35.86 16.17 -9.72
C PRO A 326 -36.72 16.45 -10.95
N SER A 327 -38.02 16.67 -10.78
CA SER A 327 -39.00 16.90 -11.84
C SER A 327 -39.36 18.38 -12.07
N ALA A 328 -38.93 19.28 -11.18
CA ALA A 328 -39.24 20.70 -11.30
C ALA A 328 -38.31 21.39 -12.29
N ASN A 329 -38.85 22.36 -13.03
CA ASN A 329 -38.05 23.15 -13.96
C ASN A 329 -37.03 23.97 -13.18
N PHE A 330 -35.74 23.87 -13.52
CA PHE A 330 -34.66 24.58 -12.83
C PHE A 330 -34.93 26.09 -12.68
N GLY A 331 -35.61 26.69 -13.66
CA GLY A 331 -35.99 28.11 -13.64
C GLY A 331 -36.92 28.51 -12.50
N SER A 332 -37.58 27.58 -11.80
CA SER A 332 -38.41 27.89 -10.63
C SER A 332 -37.62 28.09 -9.34
N TYR A 333 -36.30 27.83 -9.36
CA TYR A 333 -35.45 27.92 -8.17
C TYR A 333 -34.55 29.16 -8.20
N THR A 334 -34.10 29.62 -7.02
CA THR A 334 -33.13 30.73 -6.95
C THR A 334 -31.81 30.35 -7.63
N LEU A 335 -31.12 31.34 -8.22
CA LEU A 335 -29.83 31.12 -8.90
C LEU A 335 -28.81 30.41 -7.98
N VAL A 336 -28.79 30.76 -6.70
CA VAL A 336 -27.93 30.13 -5.68
C VAL A 336 -28.29 28.66 -5.49
N THR A 337 -29.58 28.33 -5.39
CA THR A 337 -30.05 26.94 -5.28
C THR A 337 -29.64 26.14 -6.52
N GLN A 338 -29.86 26.68 -7.72
CA GLN A 338 -29.49 26.04 -8.97
C GLN A 338 -27.98 25.77 -9.04
N PHE A 339 -27.17 26.77 -8.67
CA PHE A 339 -25.71 26.67 -8.70
C PHE A 339 -25.19 25.62 -7.71
N VAL A 340 -25.65 25.65 -6.45
CA VAL A 340 -25.23 24.67 -5.44
C VAL A 340 -25.65 23.26 -5.84
N TYR A 341 -26.88 23.07 -6.32
CA TYR A 341 -27.36 21.76 -6.76
C TYR A 341 -26.57 21.23 -7.97
N LEU A 342 -26.19 22.07 -8.92
CA LEU A 342 -25.35 21.66 -10.06
C LEU A 342 -23.98 21.14 -9.62
N ILE A 343 -23.34 21.82 -8.66
CA ILE A 343 -22.01 21.44 -8.14
C ILE A 343 -22.11 20.13 -7.34
N ALA A 344 -23.13 20.01 -6.49
CA ALA A 344 -23.32 18.89 -5.58
C ALA A 344 -23.87 17.63 -6.28
N GLY A 345 -24.97 17.78 -7.02
CA GLY A 345 -25.68 16.67 -7.68
C GLY A 345 -25.04 16.22 -9.00
N GLY A 346 -24.45 17.15 -9.77
CA GLY A 346 -23.92 16.85 -11.10
C GLY A 346 -22.80 15.81 -11.08
N ALA A 347 -21.84 15.96 -10.16
CA ALA A 347 -20.67 15.10 -10.13
C ALA A 347 -20.99 13.64 -9.80
N MET A 348 -22.01 13.38 -8.97
CA MET A 348 -22.42 12.01 -8.61
C MET A 348 -23.12 11.29 -9.78
N ILE A 349 -23.92 12.02 -10.56
CA ILE A 349 -24.62 11.50 -11.74
C ILE A 349 -23.64 11.10 -12.84
N PHE A 350 -22.46 11.71 -12.90
CA PHE A 350 -21.44 11.40 -13.91
C PHE A 350 -20.32 10.49 -13.41
N MET A 351 -20.45 9.87 -12.22
CA MET A 351 -19.41 8.99 -11.67
C MET A 351 -19.06 7.80 -12.56
N GLY A 352 -20.02 7.33 -13.36
CA GLY A 352 -19.81 6.26 -14.33
C GLY A 352 -18.70 6.56 -15.34
N ILE A 353 -18.47 7.84 -15.68
CA ILE A 353 -17.38 8.28 -16.58
C ILE A 353 -16.01 8.01 -15.96
N TYR A 354 -15.86 8.28 -14.66
CA TYR A 354 -14.63 8.01 -13.94
C TYR A 354 -14.36 6.51 -13.84
N PHE A 355 -15.39 5.70 -13.56
CA PHE A 355 -15.23 4.26 -13.47
C PHE A 355 -14.93 3.59 -14.80
N THR A 356 -15.53 4.03 -15.92
CA THR A 356 -15.17 3.50 -17.24
C THR A 356 -13.75 3.90 -17.66
N TYR A 357 -13.34 5.15 -17.39
CA TYR A 357 -11.96 5.58 -17.61
C TYR A 357 -10.96 4.73 -16.82
N ASN A 358 -11.15 4.60 -15.50
CA ASN A 358 -10.27 3.82 -14.64
C ASN A 358 -10.32 2.33 -15.00
N GLY A 359 -11.48 1.79 -15.36
CA GLY A 359 -11.64 0.42 -15.82
C GLY A 359 -10.86 0.12 -17.10
N VAL A 360 -10.98 0.98 -18.12
CA VAL A 360 -10.26 0.81 -19.39
C VAL A 360 -8.75 0.93 -19.17
N LYS A 361 -8.33 1.90 -18.34
CA LYS A 361 -6.93 2.03 -17.91
C LYS A 361 -6.44 0.77 -17.19
N TYR A 362 -7.24 0.23 -16.27
CA TYR A 362 -6.91 -0.97 -15.50
C TYR A 362 -6.73 -2.21 -16.40
N PHE A 363 -7.63 -2.43 -17.37
CA PHE A 363 -7.54 -3.56 -18.31
C PHE A 363 -6.48 -3.37 -19.41
N GLY A 364 -5.85 -2.19 -19.48
CA GLY A 364 -4.81 -1.85 -20.45
C GLY A 364 -5.37 -1.66 -21.87
N GLY A 365 -6.41 -0.85 -21.98
CA GLY A 365 -6.85 -0.23 -23.24
C GLY A 365 -6.70 1.29 -23.18
N THR A 366 -7.13 2.00 -24.24
CA THR A 366 -6.96 3.46 -24.34
C THR A 366 -7.97 4.20 -23.46
N PRO A 367 -7.55 4.88 -22.37
CA PRO A 367 -8.48 5.42 -21.37
C PRO A 367 -9.50 6.43 -21.89
N ILE A 368 -9.14 7.22 -22.92
CA ILE A 368 -10.06 8.20 -23.53
C ILE A 368 -11.28 7.54 -24.19
N ILE A 369 -11.14 6.30 -24.70
CA ILE A 369 -12.27 5.51 -25.20
C ILE A 369 -13.23 5.18 -24.04
N GLY A 370 -12.67 4.90 -22.85
CA GLY A 370 -13.45 4.73 -21.63
C GLY A 370 -14.27 5.97 -21.25
N VAL A 371 -13.70 7.18 -21.41
CA VAL A 371 -14.43 8.45 -21.19
C VAL A 371 -15.60 8.56 -22.16
N ALA A 372 -15.35 8.32 -23.46
CA ALA A 372 -16.40 8.39 -24.49
C ALA A 372 -17.57 7.43 -24.20
N ILE A 373 -17.26 6.18 -23.84
CA ILE A 373 -18.28 5.21 -23.45
C ILE A 373 -19.00 5.65 -22.17
N GLY A 374 -18.27 6.16 -21.18
CA GLY A 374 -18.86 6.70 -19.96
C GLY A 374 -19.87 7.81 -20.23
N LEU A 375 -19.52 8.78 -21.08
CA LEU A 375 -20.40 9.86 -21.53
C LEU A 375 -21.66 9.34 -22.22
N ILE A 376 -21.54 8.27 -23.00
CA ILE A 376 -22.70 7.61 -23.64
C ILE A 376 -23.62 6.98 -22.58
N LEU A 377 -23.08 6.28 -21.59
CA LEU A 377 -23.86 5.61 -20.53
C LEU A 377 -24.54 6.57 -19.55
N THR A 378 -24.04 7.80 -19.46
CA THR A 378 -24.59 8.87 -18.59
C THR A 378 -25.22 10.00 -19.40
N ALA A 379 -25.45 9.79 -20.70
CA ALA A 379 -25.98 10.82 -21.58
C ALA A 379 -27.31 11.38 -21.03
N PRO A 380 -27.49 12.70 -20.92
CA PRO A 380 -28.72 13.31 -20.41
C PRO A 380 -29.99 12.85 -21.13
N LEU A 381 -29.88 12.47 -22.41
CA LEU A 381 -31.00 11.93 -23.19
C LEU A 381 -31.57 10.64 -22.58
N LEU A 382 -30.75 9.81 -21.95
CA LEU A 382 -31.19 8.57 -21.30
C LEU A 382 -32.10 8.84 -20.09
N TYR A 383 -31.99 10.01 -19.48
CA TYR A 383 -32.86 10.47 -18.38
C TYR A 383 -34.21 11.01 -18.88
N LYS A 384 -34.35 11.31 -20.18
CA LYS A 384 -35.55 11.91 -20.79
C LYS A 384 -36.49 10.85 -21.41
N GLY A 385 -36.94 9.86 -20.67
CA GLY A 385 -37.97 8.94 -21.18
C GLY A 385 -39.41 9.45 -21.01
N SER A 386 -40.39 8.60 -21.33
CA SER A 386 -41.80 8.95 -21.52
C SER A 386 -42.48 9.50 -20.26
N LEU A 387 -43.24 10.58 -20.44
CA LEU A 387 -44.22 11.09 -19.48
C LEU A 387 -45.44 10.17 -19.52
N ILE A 388 -45.70 9.40 -18.46
CA ILE A 388 -46.92 8.62 -18.31
C ILE A 388 -47.89 9.47 -17.50
N TYR A 389 -48.92 9.96 -18.19
CA TYR A 389 -50.06 10.62 -17.55
C TYR A 389 -50.96 9.55 -16.92
N ASN A 390 -51.13 9.60 -15.60
CA ASN A 390 -52.05 8.72 -14.88
C ASN A 390 -53.39 9.46 -14.66
N PRO A 391 -54.49 9.04 -15.33
CA PRO A 391 -55.78 9.71 -15.22
C PRO A 391 -56.42 9.61 -13.82
N LEU A 392 -56.01 8.62 -13.00
CA LEU A 392 -56.58 8.40 -11.66
C LEU A 392 -55.95 9.28 -10.59
N THR A 393 -54.70 9.72 -10.78
CA THR A 393 -53.96 10.54 -9.81
C THR A 393 -53.68 11.95 -10.31
N ASN A 394 -54.10 12.28 -11.54
CA ASN A 394 -53.76 13.53 -12.23
C ASN A 394 -52.25 13.83 -12.24
N GLY A 395 -51.42 12.79 -12.11
CA GLY A 395 -49.97 12.88 -12.00
C GLY A 395 -49.28 12.51 -13.31
N VAL A 396 -48.25 13.26 -13.66
CA VAL A 396 -47.34 12.92 -14.76
C VAL A 396 -46.10 12.28 -14.15
N THR A 397 -45.85 11.00 -14.46
CA THR A 397 -44.66 10.29 -14.00
C THR A 397 -43.64 10.19 -15.13
N ALA A 398 -42.40 10.60 -14.85
CA ALA A 398 -41.29 10.45 -15.80
C ALA A 398 -40.70 9.04 -15.68
N SER A 399 -40.83 8.23 -16.74
CA SER A 399 -40.14 6.94 -16.85
C SER A 399 -38.90 7.10 -17.73
N PRO A 400 -37.71 6.54 -17.42
CA PRO A 400 -36.54 6.53 -18.32
C PRO A 400 -36.86 5.87 -19.68
N TRP A 401 -35.97 6.02 -20.67
CA TRP A 401 -36.10 5.31 -21.96
C TRP A 401 -36.26 3.79 -21.71
N SER A 402 -37.49 3.32 -21.79
CA SER A 402 -37.84 1.91 -21.79
C SER A 402 -38.34 1.65 -23.20
N PHE A 403 -37.65 0.78 -23.94
CA PHE A 403 -38.30 0.07 -25.02
C PHE A 403 -39.01 -1.10 -24.34
N PRO A 404 -40.34 -1.06 -24.11
CA PRO A 404 -41.06 -2.24 -23.67
C PRO A 404 -41.22 -3.13 -24.90
N LEU A 405 -40.13 -3.73 -25.38
CA LEU A 405 -40.26 -4.71 -26.47
C LEU A 405 -40.77 -6.04 -25.92
N ILE A 406 -40.50 -6.36 -24.65
CA ILE A 406 -40.97 -7.56 -23.97
C ILE A 406 -41.17 -7.24 -22.46
N THR A 407 -42.41 -7.14 -22.01
CA THR A 407 -42.78 -7.38 -20.62
C THR A 407 -43.42 -8.75 -20.56
N SER A 408 -42.98 -9.60 -19.63
CA SER A 408 -43.62 -10.91 -19.43
C SER A 408 -44.24 -10.96 -18.05
N LYS A 409 -45.41 -11.58 -18.01
CA LYS A 409 -46.11 -11.95 -16.78
C LYS A 409 -45.92 -13.44 -16.56
N MET A 410 -45.36 -13.82 -15.41
CA MET A 410 -45.47 -15.18 -14.87
C MET A 410 -46.12 -15.08 -13.50
N ASP A 411 -47.34 -15.59 -13.30
CA ASP A 411 -48.04 -15.64 -11.99
C ASP A 411 -47.88 -14.38 -11.10
N GLY A 412 -48.26 -13.21 -11.62
CA GLY A 412 -48.19 -11.94 -10.89
C GLY A 412 -46.81 -11.25 -10.90
N PHE A 413 -45.83 -11.83 -11.58
CA PHE A 413 -44.48 -11.29 -11.76
C PHE A 413 -44.39 -10.46 -13.06
N ASP A 414 -44.49 -9.12 -12.95
CA ASP A 414 -44.16 -8.21 -14.04
C ASP A 414 -42.65 -7.96 -14.06
N PHE A 415 -41.95 -8.45 -15.08
CA PHE A 415 -40.53 -8.15 -15.28
C PHE A 415 -40.26 -7.53 -16.66
N VAL A 416 -39.43 -6.49 -16.65
CA VAL A 416 -39.03 -5.74 -17.84
C VAL A 416 -37.76 -6.39 -18.38
N TRP A 417 -37.86 -7.06 -19.53
CA TRP A 417 -36.72 -7.73 -20.15
C TRP A 417 -35.67 -6.76 -20.70
N MET A 418 -36.05 -5.51 -20.97
CA MET A 418 -35.15 -4.55 -21.60
C MET A 418 -35.41 -3.14 -21.07
N LYS A 419 -34.49 -2.62 -20.25
CA LYS A 419 -34.50 -1.23 -19.76
C LYS A 419 -33.22 -0.53 -20.25
N ILE A 420 -33.37 0.44 -21.16
CA ILE A 420 -32.26 1.28 -21.65
C ILE A 420 -32.19 2.54 -20.77
N GLY A 421 -31.75 2.34 -19.53
CA GLY A 421 -31.63 3.42 -18.55
C GLY A 421 -30.20 4.00 -18.48
N PRO A 422 -30.05 5.23 -17.97
CA PRO A 422 -28.74 5.74 -17.63
C PRO A 422 -28.12 4.89 -16.52
N SER A 423 -26.79 4.73 -16.55
CA SER A 423 -26.03 3.96 -15.55
C SER A 423 -25.03 4.86 -14.78
N PRO A 424 -25.51 5.91 -14.08
CA PRO A 424 -24.66 6.98 -13.51
C PRO A 424 -23.61 6.52 -12.51
N GLY A 425 -23.83 5.41 -11.79
CA GLY A 425 -22.98 5.01 -10.67
C GLY A 425 -22.78 3.51 -10.52
N SER A 426 -23.17 2.69 -11.50
CA SER A 426 -23.01 1.24 -11.40
C SER A 426 -21.56 0.85 -11.71
N ILE A 427 -20.78 0.59 -10.66
CA ILE A 427 -19.39 0.12 -10.77
C ILE A 427 -19.33 -1.20 -11.54
N ILE A 428 -20.31 -2.09 -11.30
CA ILE A 428 -20.38 -3.40 -11.97
C ILE A 428 -20.53 -3.20 -13.49
N THR A 429 -21.53 -2.41 -13.90
CA THR A 429 -21.84 -2.13 -15.30
C THR A 429 -20.65 -1.49 -16.00
N THR A 430 -20.10 -0.43 -15.42
CA THR A 430 -18.96 0.30 -15.99
C THR A 430 -17.69 -0.56 -16.07
N THR A 431 -17.45 -1.45 -15.09
CA THR A 431 -16.32 -2.38 -15.11
C THR A 431 -16.45 -3.44 -16.21
N ILE A 432 -17.64 -4.05 -16.35
CA ILE A 432 -17.91 -5.03 -17.41
C ILE A 432 -17.74 -4.40 -18.79
N ILE A 433 -18.31 -3.21 -18.98
CA ILE A 433 -18.22 -2.49 -20.25
C ILE A 433 -16.78 -2.07 -20.54
N ALA A 434 -16.03 -1.60 -19.55
CA ALA A 434 -14.61 -1.30 -19.72
C ALA A 434 -13.81 -2.54 -20.17
N TYR A 435 -14.07 -3.71 -19.59
CA TYR A 435 -13.44 -4.96 -20.03
C TYR A 435 -13.79 -5.30 -21.48
N ILE A 436 -15.07 -5.20 -21.86
CA ILE A 436 -15.56 -5.44 -23.22
C ILE A 436 -14.90 -4.46 -24.20
N ALA A 437 -14.83 -3.17 -23.85
CA ALA A 437 -14.19 -2.14 -24.65
C ALA A 437 -12.72 -2.50 -24.93
N VAL A 438 -11.94 -2.87 -23.91
CA VAL A 438 -10.54 -3.26 -24.10
C VAL A 438 -10.39 -4.52 -24.96
N LYS A 439 -11.28 -5.50 -24.82
CA LYS A 439 -11.26 -6.70 -25.67
C LYS A 439 -11.59 -6.38 -27.12
N THR A 440 -12.59 -5.53 -27.34
CA THR A 440 -13.00 -5.05 -28.66
C THR A 440 -11.90 -4.23 -29.32
N GLU A 441 -11.23 -3.36 -28.55
CA GLU A 441 -10.11 -2.55 -29.02
C GLU A 441 -8.93 -3.42 -29.48
N LYS A 442 -8.56 -4.42 -28.67
CA LYS A 442 -7.49 -5.37 -29.01
C LYS A 442 -7.84 -6.23 -30.22
N PHE A 443 -9.11 -6.61 -30.35
CA PHE A 443 -9.61 -7.31 -31.53
C PHE A 443 -9.52 -6.44 -32.79
N ALA A 444 -10.01 -5.19 -32.73
CA ALA A 444 -9.96 -4.24 -33.83
C ALA A 444 -8.52 -3.96 -34.27
N LYS A 445 -7.60 -3.72 -33.32
CA LYS A 445 -6.15 -3.55 -33.57
C LYS A 445 -5.52 -4.73 -34.29
N LYS A 446 -6.01 -5.95 -34.03
CA LYS A 446 -5.49 -7.18 -34.66
C LYS A 446 -6.11 -7.43 -36.04
N ARG A 447 -7.37 -7.02 -36.26
CA ARG A 447 -8.14 -7.41 -37.45
C ARG A 447 -8.18 -6.37 -38.56
N PHE A 448 -8.09 -5.08 -38.21
CA PHE A 448 -8.13 -3.98 -39.15
C PHE A 448 -6.76 -3.69 -39.75
N ALA A 449 -6.75 -3.09 -40.95
CA ALA A 449 -5.52 -2.75 -41.64
C ALA A 449 -4.78 -1.60 -40.93
N ASN A 450 -3.44 -1.66 -40.90
CA ASN A 450 -2.61 -0.71 -40.15
C ASN A 450 -2.87 0.76 -40.51
N TRP A 451 -3.13 1.06 -41.78
CA TRP A 451 -3.38 2.42 -42.27
C TRP A 451 -4.69 3.03 -41.73
N SER A 452 -5.68 2.21 -41.37
CA SER A 452 -6.99 2.67 -40.92
C SER A 452 -7.15 2.68 -39.41
N LEU A 453 -6.15 2.18 -38.64
CA LEU A 453 -6.29 1.92 -37.21
C LEU A 453 -6.69 3.16 -36.41
N MET A 454 -6.10 4.31 -36.75
CA MET A 454 -6.37 5.58 -36.04
C MET A 454 -7.85 5.98 -36.08
N LEU A 455 -8.56 5.65 -37.17
CA LEU A 455 -9.98 5.94 -37.33
C LEU A 455 -10.86 4.75 -36.91
N THR A 456 -10.55 3.57 -37.44
CA THR A 456 -11.43 2.39 -37.34
C THR A 456 -11.44 1.76 -35.96
N VAL A 457 -10.32 1.76 -35.23
CA VAL A 457 -10.25 1.12 -33.90
C VAL A 457 -11.11 1.86 -32.87
N PRO A 458 -10.97 3.19 -32.66
CA PRO A 458 -11.82 3.89 -31.70
C PRO A 458 -13.31 3.82 -32.08
N THR A 459 -13.65 4.03 -33.36
CA THR A 459 -15.03 3.99 -33.85
C THR A 459 -15.68 2.63 -33.61
N PHE A 460 -15.03 1.55 -34.01
CA PHE A 460 -15.56 0.20 -33.80
C PHE A 460 -15.65 -0.15 -32.32
N THR A 461 -14.64 0.22 -31.53
CA THR A 461 -14.61 -0.07 -30.09
C THR A 461 -15.76 0.61 -29.36
N ILE A 462 -15.96 1.92 -29.59
CA ILE A 462 -17.04 2.68 -28.97
C ILE A 462 -18.39 2.10 -29.39
N PHE A 463 -18.61 1.90 -30.70
CA PHE A 463 -19.87 1.39 -31.22
C PHE A 463 -20.24 0.03 -30.62
N VAL A 464 -19.34 -0.97 -30.72
CA VAL A 464 -19.62 -2.33 -30.24
C VAL A 464 -19.75 -2.37 -28.72
N ALA A 465 -18.89 -1.66 -27.98
CA ALA A 465 -18.98 -1.64 -26.53
C ALA A 465 -20.28 -0.98 -26.05
N SER A 466 -20.72 0.11 -26.68
CA SER A 466 -21.99 0.77 -26.35
C SER A 466 -23.21 -0.06 -26.73
N VAL A 467 -23.21 -0.74 -27.89
CA VAL A 467 -24.30 -1.66 -28.26
C VAL A 467 -24.40 -2.80 -27.25
N ILE A 468 -23.28 -3.45 -26.91
CA ILE A 468 -23.29 -4.53 -25.91
C ILE A 468 -23.70 -3.98 -24.53
N ALA A 469 -23.28 -2.76 -24.18
CA ALA A 469 -23.68 -2.13 -22.92
C ALA A 469 -25.20 -2.00 -22.79
N PHE A 470 -25.88 -1.47 -23.80
CA PHE A 470 -27.33 -1.23 -23.71
C PHE A 470 -28.19 -2.47 -23.99
N PHE A 471 -27.78 -3.35 -24.90
CA PHE A 471 -28.63 -4.46 -25.35
C PHE A 471 -28.30 -5.80 -24.69
N LEU A 472 -27.15 -5.93 -24.02
CA LEU A 472 -26.79 -7.16 -23.32
C LEU A 472 -26.55 -6.90 -21.83
N VAL A 473 -25.64 -5.99 -21.50
CA VAL A 473 -25.26 -5.75 -20.10
C VAL A 473 -26.39 -5.08 -19.32
N GLY A 474 -27.00 -4.04 -19.89
CA GLY A 474 -28.13 -3.31 -19.29
C GLY A 474 -29.27 -4.24 -18.85
N PRO A 475 -29.84 -5.08 -19.75
CA PRO A 475 -30.86 -6.07 -19.43
C PRO A 475 -30.46 -7.04 -18.30
N ILE A 476 -29.25 -7.61 -18.37
CA ILE A 476 -28.75 -8.54 -17.36
C ILE A 476 -28.67 -7.84 -15.98
N ILE A 477 -28.15 -6.62 -15.96
CA ILE A 477 -28.05 -5.83 -14.74
C ILE A 477 -29.43 -5.43 -14.23
N SER A 478 -30.36 -5.04 -15.09
CA SER A 478 -31.73 -4.70 -14.65
C SER A 478 -32.47 -5.89 -14.05
N VAL A 479 -32.31 -7.10 -14.59
CA VAL A 479 -32.89 -8.32 -14.00
C VAL A 479 -32.30 -8.58 -12.61
N PHE A 480 -30.97 -8.44 -12.48
CA PHE A 480 -30.30 -8.55 -11.19
C PHE A 480 -30.80 -7.49 -10.19
N GLU A 481 -30.87 -6.23 -10.60
CA GLU A 481 -31.33 -5.11 -9.77
C GLU A 481 -32.80 -5.30 -9.33
N SER A 482 -33.70 -5.68 -10.24
CA SER A 482 -35.09 -6.01 -9.91
C SER A 482 -35.21 -7.18 -8.94
N SER A 483 -34.39 -8.22 -9.10
CA SER A 483 -34.37 -9.38 -8.19
C SER A 483 -33.92 -8.96 -6.79
N VAL A 484 -32.88 -8.11 -6.69
CA VAL A 484 -32.40 -7.59 -5.42
C VAL A 484 -33.47 -6.70 -4.76
N GLY A 485 -34.11 -5.81 -5.52
CA GLY A 485 -35.23 -4.99 -5.04
C GLY A 485 -36.39 -5.83 -4.48
N TYR A 486 -36.73 -6.93 -5.15
CA TYR A 486 -37.76 -7.88 -4.71
C TYR A 486 -37.38 -8.61 -3.41
N VAL A 487 -36.14 -9.10 -3.31
CA VAL A 487 -35.65 -9.71 -2.06
C VAL A 487 -35.78 -8.74 -0.90
N PHE A 488 -35.45 -7.47 -1.12
CA PHE A 488 -35.56 -6.46 -0.08
C PHE A 488 -37.00 -6.01 0.18
N SER A 489 -37.91 -6.01 -0.80
CA SER A 489 -39.33 -5.73 -0.52
C SER A 489 -39.95 -6.77 0.39
N TYR A 490 -39.64 -8.06 0.21
CA TYR A 490 -40.03 -9.13 1.14
C TYR A 490 -39.36 -9.00 2.49
N LEU A 491 -38.09 -8.59 2.52
CA LEU A 491 -37.39 -8.35 3.77
C LEU A 491 -38.08 -7.25 4.60
N ASN A 492 -38.67 -6.25 3.97
CA ASN A 492 -39.40 -5.20 4.68
C ASN A 492 -40.65 -5.71 5.42
N GLN A 493 -41.27 -6.78 4.93
CA GLN A 493 -42.45 -7.37 5.57
C GLN A 493 -42.10 -8.16 6.84
N VAL A 494 -40.82 -8.46 7.07
CA VAL A 494 -40.40 -9.20 8.26
C VAL A 494 -40.57 -8.32 9.50
N PRO A 495 -41.47 -8.70 10.44
CA PRO A 495 -41.87 -7.85 11.54
C PRO A 495 -40.77 -7.66 12.61
N TYR A 496 -41.10 -6.89 13.64
CA TYR A 496 -40.27 -6.71 14.85
C TYR A 496 -38.87 -6.12 14.58
N GLY A 497 -38.74 -5.30 13.54
CA GLY A 497 -37.46 -4.66 13.18
C GLY A 497 -36.41 -5.60 12.58
N ILE A 498 -36.71 -6.91 12.44
CA ILE A 498 -35.77 -7.90 11.89
C ILE A 498 -35.42 -7.56 10.44
N GLY A 499 -36.40 -7.13 9.64
CA GLY A 499 -36.18 -6.71 8.25
C GLY A 499 -35.14 -5.59 8.14
N ILE A 500 -35.30 -4.53 8.93
CA ILE A 500 -34.37 -3.38 8.97
C ILE A 500 -33.00 -3.80 9.50
N GLY A 501 -32.94 -4.67 10.51
CA GLY A 501 -31.68 -5.21 11.03
C GLY A 501 -30.89 -6.00 9.99
N ILE A 502 -31.54 -6.92 9.27
CA ILE A 502 -30.87 -7.69 8.20
C ILE A 502 -30.44 -6.77 7.06
N PHE A 503 -31.28 -5.80 6.67
CA PHE A 503 -30.94 -4.82 5.65
C PHE A 503 -29.69 -4.01 6.02
N ALA A 504 -29.67 -3.44 7.22
CA ALA A 504 -28.54 -2.65 7.72
C ALA A 504 -27.24 -3.48 7.82
N PHE A 505 -27.34 -4.75 8.21
CA PHE A 505 -26.20 -5.67 8.23
C PHE A 505 -25.62 -5.92 6.83
N LEU A 506 -26.49 -6.10 5.84
CA LEU A 506 -26.10 -6.43 4.46
C LEU A 506 -25.65 -5.21 3.65
N TRP A 507 -26.06 -4.00 4.03
CA TRP A 507 -25.81 -2.77 3.25
C TRP A 507 -24.35 -2.63 2.82
N GLU A 508 -23.42 -2.72 3.75
CA GLU A 508 -21.99 -2.52 3.48
C GLU A 508 -21.35 -3.68 2.69
N ILE A 509 -21.96 -4.87 2.72
CA ILE A 509 -21.56 -5.99 1.86
C ILE A 509 -21.95 -5.67 0.41
N ILE A 510 -23.09 -4.99 0.21
CA ILE A 510 -23.54 -4.51 -1.10
C ILE A 510 -22.71 -3.29 -1.54
N VAL A 511 -22.21 -2.48 -0.60
CA VAL A 511 -21.27 -1.40 -0.93
C VAL A 511 -20.00 -1.95 -1.56
N ILE A 512 -19.46 -3.08 -1.06
CA ILE A 512 -18.29 -3.75 -1.68
C ILE A 512 -18.53 -4.10 -3.15
N SER A 513 -19.74 -4.51 -3.52
CA SER A 513 -20.06 -4.86 -4.91
C SER A 513 -20.35 -3.63 -5.78
N GLY A 514 -20.59 -2.46 -5.17
CA GLY A 514 -21.03 -1.26 -5.88
C GLY A 514 -22.49 -1.29 -6.31
N ALA A 515 -23.25 -2.34 -5.98
CA ALA A 515 -24.66 -2.47 -6.35
C ALA A 515 -25.59 -1.61 -5.48
N HIS A 516 -25.07 -1.06 -4.38
CA HIS A 516 -25.82 -0.28 -3.39
C HIS A 516 -26.45 0.98 -4.00
N TRP A 517 -25.82 1.57 -5.02
CA TRP A 517 -26.36 2.73 -5.71
C TRP A 517 -27.59 2.40 -6.54
N ALA A 518 -27.57 1.27 -7.24
CA ALA A 518 -28.72 0.77 -7.99
C ALA A 518 -29.88 0.41 -7.05
N LEU A 519 -29.57 -0.29 -5.96
CA LEU A 519 -30.55 -0.61 -4.92
C LEU A 519 -31.12 0.65 -4.28
N GLY A 520 -30.29 1.64 -3.96
CA GLY A 520 -30.72 2.93 -3.44
C GLY A 520 -31.66 3.65 -4.40
N MET A 521 -31.39 3.65 -5.70
CA MET A 521 -32.29 4.24 -6.71
C MET A 521 -33.63 3.50 -6.78
N ILE A 522 -33.64 2.16 -6.69
CA ILE A 522 -34.86 1.37 -6.64
C ILE A 522 -35.70 1.74 -5.40
N LEU A 523 -35.07 1.90 -4.25
CA LEU A 523 -35.76 2.18 -3.00
C LEU A 523 -36.16 3.65 -2.83
N HIS A 524 -35.41 4.60 -3.41
CA HIS A 524 -35.65 6.04 -3.28
C HIS A 524 -36.50 6.64 -4.40
N MET A 525 -36.42 6.16 -5.64
CA MET A 525 -37.20 6.75 -6.75
C MET A 525 -38.72 6.76 -6.51
N PRO A 526 -39.34 5.71 -5.95
CA PRO A 526 -40.74 5.76 -5.55
C PRO A 526 -41.02 6.86 -4.51
N MET A 527 -40.10 7.11 -3.56
CA MET A 527 -40.26 8.14 -2.50
C MET A 527 -40.31 9.58 -3.03
N MET A 528 -39.92 9.80 -4.29
CA MET A 528 -39.92 11.13 -4.92
C MET A 528 -41.28 11.47 -5.53
N ASN A 529 -42.10 10.46 -5.83
CA ASN A 529 -43.38 10.63 -6.52
C ASN A 529 -44.58 10.25 -5.63
N ASP A 530 -44.36 9.42 -4.61
CA ASP A 530 -45.40 8.92 -3.72
C ASP A 530 -45.01 9.15 -2.24
N PRO A 531 -45.86 9.81 -1.43
CA PRO A 531 -45.64 9.94 0.00
C PRO A 531 -45.61 8.61 0.76
N ASP A 532 -46.22 7.55 0.23
CA ASP A 532 -46.19 6.17 0.74
C ASP A 532 -45.69 5.21 -0.35
N PRO A 533 -44.38 5.17 -0.64
CA PRO A 533 -43.88 4.51 -1.83
C PRO A 533 -43.98 2.99 -1.77
N PHE A 534 -44.58 2.43 -2.82
CA PHE A 534 -44.71 1.00 -3.06
C PHE A 534 -43.79 0.53 -4.19
N ILE A 535 -43.15 -0.62 -4.00
CA ILE A 535 -42.53 -1.41 -5.08
C ILE A 535 -43.40 -2.65 -5.26
N GLN A 536 -44.05 -2.78 -6.42
CA GLN A 536 -44.98 -3.90 -6.74
C GLN A 536 -46.04 -4.15 -5.65
N GLY A 537 -46.62 -3.08 -5.08
CA GLY A 537 -47.68 -3.18 -4.05
C GLY A 537 -47.19 -3.37 -2.61
N ILE A 538 -45.88 -3.39 -2.36
CA ILE A 538 -45.28 -3.50 -1.02
C ILE A 538 -44.63 -2.17 -0.64
N LYS A 539 -44.99 -1.61 0.52
CA LYS A 539 -44.38 -0.37 1.04
C LYS A 539 -42.90 -0.64 1.32
N THR A 540 -41.96 0.16 0.80
CA THR A 540 -40.51 -0.10 0.94
C THR A 540 -39.73 1.01 1.63
N ILE A 541 -40.41 2.06 2.10
CA ILE A 541 -39.77 3.24 2.71
C ILE A 541 -39.03 2.92 4.02
N ASP A 542 -39.51 1.91 4.75
CA ASP A 542 -39.05 1.64 6.11
C ASP A 542 -37.66 0.97 6.15
N LEU A 543 -37.21 0.31 5.07
CA LEU A 543 -35.85 -0.23 4.99
C LEU A 543 -34.77 0.83 4.80
N ASN A 544 -35.12 1.99 4.22
CA ASN A 544 -34.15 3.01 3.86
C ASN A 544 -33.42 3.60 5.07
N ILE A 545 -34.00 3.50 6.27
CA ILE A 545 -33.32 3.87 7.50
C ILE A 545 -32.10 3.00 7.80
N GLY A 546 -32.08 1.76 7.31
CA GLY A 546 -30.95 0.86 7.50
C GLY A 546 -29.73 1.24 6.66
N THR A 547 -29.88 2.07 5.62
CA THR A 547 -28.77 2.57 4.78
C THR A 547 -27.76 3.37 5.62
N PRO A 548 -28.15 4.46 6.29
CA PRO A 548 -27.22 5.22 7.14
C PRO A 548 -26.77 4.45 8.37
N ILE A 549 -27.58 3.55 8.90
CA ILE A 549 -27.17 2.65 10.00
C ILE A 549 -26.03 1.72 9.53
N GLY A 550 -26.08 1.22 8.29
CA GLY A 550 -25.00 0.47 7.65
C GLY A 550 -23.68 1.24 7.63
N VAL A 551 -23.74 2.47 7.11
CA VAL A 551 -22.58 3.36 6.98
C VAL A 551 -21.99 3.70 8.36
N LEU A 552 -22.83 4.15 9.30
CA LEU A 552 -22.41 4.53 10.64
C LEU A 552 -21.89 3.33 11.45
N GLY A 553 -22.34 2.11 11.16
CA GLY A 553 -21.76 0.89 11.71
C GLY A 553 -20.28 0.73 11.32
N GLN A 554 -19.93 1.01 10.06
CA GLN A 554 -18.52 0.99 9.63
C GLN A 554 -17.71 2.14 10.20
N VAL A 555 -18.32 3.30 10.41
CA VAL A 555 -17.71 4.41 11.14
C VAL A 555 -17.39 3.98 12.57
N GLY A 556 -18.34 3.37 13.28
CA GLY A 556 -18.13 2.82 14.63
C GLY A 556 -16.97 1.83 14.68
N ALA A 557 -16.91 0.88 13.74
CA ALA A 557 -15.80 -0.07 13.67
C ALA A 557 -14.44 0.62 13.45
N SER A 558 -14.43 1.68 12.63
CA SER A 558 -13.24 2.47 12.32
C SER A 558 -12.76 3.28 13.53
N VAL A 559 -13.70 3.88 14.28
CA VAL A 559 -13.41 4.57 15.56
C VAL A 559 -12.88 3.58 16.58
N GLY A 560 -13.49 2.40 16.72
CA GLY A 560 -12.99 1.33 17.58
C GLY A 560 -11.56 0.91 17.22
N TYR A 561 -11.26 0.83 15.92
CA TYR A 561 -9.93 0.48 15.45
C TYR A 561 -8.91 1.60 15.70
N LEU A 562 -9.33 2.86 15.55
CA LEU A 562 -8.50 4.04 15.81
C LEU A 562 -8.02 4.09 17.27
N ILE A 563 -8.87 3.66 18.21
CA ILE A 563 -8.54 3.60 19.65
C ILE A 563 -7.43 2.57 19.93
N ILE A 564 -7.46 1.41 19.27
CA ILE A 564 -6.52 0.30 19.56
C ILE A 564 -5.22 0.39 18.75
N THR A 565 -5.23 1.00 17.57
CA THR A 565 -4.09 0.96 16.63
C THR A 565 -2.94 1.84 17.10
N LYS A 566 -1.70 1.36 16.92
CA LYS A 566 -0.47 2.13 17.18
C LYS A 566 0.22 2.59 15.91
N ASN A 567 0.01 1.90 14.79
CA ASN A 567 0.56 2.26 13.50
C ASN A 567 0.03 3.61 13.00
N THR A 568 0.93 4.58 12.80
CA THR A 568 0.60 5.95 12.39
C THR A 568 -0.02 6.02 11.00
N THR A 569 0.42 5.17 10.06
CA THR A 569 -0.14 5.10 8.70
C THR A 569 -1.61 4.70 8.74
N ILE A 570 -1.97 3.70 9.55
CA ILE A 570 -3.38 3.31 9.73
C ILE A 570 -4.17 4.47 10.35
N LYS A 571 -3.62 5.15 11.37
CA LYS A 571 -4.28 6.31 11.97
C LYS A 571 -4.56 7.42 10.95
N GLN A 572 -3.63 7.72 10.06
CA GLN A 572 -3.82 8.73 9.02
C GLN A 572 -4.97 8.37 8.08
N ILE A 573 -5.03 7.12 7.62
CA ILE A 573 -6.14 6.63 6.77
C ILE A 573 -7.47 6.80 7.51
N LEU A 574 -7.53 6.44 8.79
CA LEU A 574 -8.73 6.58 9.61
C LEU A 574 -9.12 8.04 9.87
N TYR A 575 -8.15 8.92 10.17
CA TYR A 575 -8.41 10.35 10.36
C TYR A 575 -8.95 11.02 9.10
N ALA A 576 -8.49 10.61 7.92
CA ALA A 576 -9.01 11.09 6.65
C ALA A 576 -10.38 10.47 6.31
N GLY A 577 -10.55 9.18 6.56
CA GLY A 577 -11.74 8.44 6.14
C GLY A 577 -12.96 8.58 7.04
N ILE A 578 -12.79 8.60 8.37
CA ILE A 578 -13.91 8.67 9.33
C ILE A 578 -14.81 9.89 9.08
N PRO A 579 -14.29 11.12 8.88
CA PRO A 579 -15.13 12.28 8.55
C PRO A 579 -15.96 12.06 7.28
N ALA A 580 -15.38 11.49 6.22
CA ALA A 580 -16.12 11.17 4.99
C ALA A 580 -17.24 10.15 5.25
N GLY A 581 -16.97 9.11 6.04
CA GLY A 581 -17.95 8.10 6.43
C GLY A 581 -19.11 8.68 7.22
N ILE A 582 -18.86 9.61 8.15
CA ILE A 582 -19.92 10.33 8.89
C ILE A 582 -20.88 11.04 7.93
N PHE A 583 -20.39 11.52 6.79
CA PHE A 583 -21.21 12.19 5.77
C PHE A 583 -21.73 11.26 4.66
N GLY A 584 -21.67 9.94 4.85
CA GLY A 584 -22.30 8.97 3.93
C GLY A 584 -21.35 8.31 2.94
N VAL A 585 -20.03 8.56 3.02
CA VAL A 585 -19.02 8.02 2.09
C VAL A 585 -18.03 7.12 2.85
N PRO A 586 -18.38 5.84 3.11
CA PRO A 586 -17.56 4.96 3.95
C PRO A 586 -16.32 4.38 3.26
N GLU A 587 -16.23 4.47 1.93
CA GLU A 587 -15.22 3.82 1.09
C GLU A 587 -13.76 4.05 1.55
N PRO A 588 -13.32 5.26 1.94
CA PRO A 588 -11.92 5.51 2.27
C PRO A 588 -11.45 4.70 3.49
N HIS A 589 -12.25 4.67 4.57
CA HIS A 589 -11.90 3.93 5.78
C HIS A 589 -12.29 2.45 5.69
N MET A 590 -13.37 2.13 4.97
CA MET A 590 -13.81 0.76 4.76
C MET A 590 -12.77 -0.03 3.97
N PHE A 591 -12.35 0.46 2.79
CA PHE A 591 -11.36 -0.22 1.96
C PHE A 591 -9.93 -0.03 2.48
N GLY A 592 -9.66 1.10 3.15
CA GLY A 592 -8.34 1.39 3.72
C GLY A 592 -8.01 0.53 4.95
N VAL A 593 -8.98 0.25 5.82
CA VAL A 593 -8.73 -0.40 7.12
C VAL A 593 -9.68 -1.55 7.42
N ASN A 594 -11.00 -1.32 7.42
CA ASN A 594 -11.94 -2.32 7.95
C ASN A 594 -11.93 -3.62 7.15
N LEU A 595 -12.02 -3.52 5.82
CA LEU A 595 -12.08 -4.67 4.92
C LEU A 595 -10.75 -5.44 4.88
N PRO A 596 -9.57 -4.81 4.75
CA PRO A 596 -8.28 -5.51 4.87
C PRO A 596 -8.10 -6.26 6.21
N LYS A 597 -8.65 -5.73 7.30
CA LYS A 597 -8.57 -6.34 8.64
C LYS A 597 -9.68 -7.35 8.91
N VAL A 598 -10.70 -7.42 8.06
CA VAL A 598 -11.86 -8.34 8.05
C VAL A 598 -12.74 -8.27 9.30
N ARG A 599 -12.18 -8.46 10.50
CA ARG A 599 -12.93 -8.41 11.76
C ARG A 599 -13.60 -7.05 12.01
N PRO A 600 -12.92 -5.90 11.85
CA PRO A 600 -13.58 -4.61 12.03
C PRO A 600 -14.74 -4.43 11.04
N PHE A 601 -14.57 -4.84 9.78
CA PHE A 601 -15.65 -4.80 8.80
C PHE A 601 -16.88 -5.62 9.25
N ILE A 602 -16.67 -6.86 9.67
CA ILE A 602 -17.75 -7.73 10.17
C ILE A 602 -18.41 -7.12 11.41
N PHE A 603 -17.64 -6.60 12.36
CA PHE A 603 -18.19 -5.97 13.56
C PHE A 603 -18.99 -4.71 13.23
N GLY A 604 -18.57 -3.94 12.23
CA GLY A 604 -19.36 -2.84 11.68
C GLY A 604 -20.72 -3.31 11.15
N CYS A 605 -20.75 -4.38 10.35
CA CYS A 605 -22.00 -4.98 9.87
C CYS A 605 -22.87 -5.49 11.04
N VAL A 606 -22.28 -6.16 12.03
CA VAL A 606 -23.01 -6.66 13.22
C VAL A 606 -23.63 -5.51 14.01
N GLY A 607 -22.89 -4.42 14.22
CA GLY A 607 -23.43 -3.24 14.88
C GLY A 607 -24.53 -2.56 14.07
N ALA A 608 -24.35 -2.46 12.74
CA ALA A 608 -25.39 -1.97 11.86
C ALA A 608 -26.66 -2.82 11.97
N GLY A 609 -26.54 -4.15 11.99
CA GLY A 609 -27.66 -5.05 12.18
C GLY A 609 -28.36 -4.88 13.53
N ALA A 610 -27.59 -4.74 14.61
CA ALA A 610 -28.14 -4.49 15.95
C ALA A 610 -28.84 -3.12 16.04
N GLY A 611 -28.24 -2.07 15.48
CA GLY A 611 -28.83 -0.74 15.45
C GLY A 611 -30.09 -0.68 14.58
N GLY A 612 -30.08 -1.35 13.42
CA GLY A 612 -31.23 -1.45 12.52
C GLY A 612 -32.38 -2.24 13.14
N PHE A 613 -32.07 -3.32 13.85
CA PHE A 613 -33.06 -4.11 14.59
C PHE A 613 -33.75 -3.27 15.67
N VAL A 614 -32.99 -2.56 16.50
CA VAL A 614 -33.56 -1.73 17.58
C VAL A 614 -34.32 -0.54 17.01
N ALA A 615 -33.77 0.15 16.01
CA ALA A 615 -34.49 1.24 15.32
C ALA A 615 -35.83 0.75 14.76
N GLY A 616 -35.84 -0.43 14.14
CA GLY A 616 -37.06 -1.04 13.61
C GLY A 616 -38.08 -1.41 14.68
N ILE A 617 -37.67 -1.98 15.82
CA ILE A 617 -38.57 -2.27 16.96
C ILE A 617 -39.20 -0.99 17.50
N MET A 618 -38.42 0.08 17.62
CA MET A 618 -38.89 1.38 18.10
C MET A 618 -39.79 2.11 17.09
N GLY A 619 -39.94 1.56 15.88
CA GLY A 619 -40.79 2.09 14.83
C GLY A 619 -40.16 3.27 14.09
N ALA A 620 -38.84 3.25 13.91
CA ALA A 620 -38.13 4.26 13.13
C ALA A 620 -38.53 4.15 11.65
N LYS A 621 -38.86 5.30 11.04
CA LYS A 621 -39.36 5.42 9.67
C LYS A 621 -38.74 6.62 8.98
N TYR A 622 -38.48 6.48 7.69
CA TYR A 622 -38.16 7.61 6.84
C TYR A 622 -39.41 8.13 6.14
N TYR A 623 -39.48 9.43 5.93
CA TYR A 623 -40.59 10.12 5.31
C TYR A 623 -40.22 10.54 3.88
N ALA A 624 -41.17 10.38 2.96
CA ALA A 624 -41.02 10.76 1.55
C ALA A 624 -40.97 12.29 1.37
N GLY A 625 -40.39 12.75 0.26
CA GLY A 625 -40.22 14.19 -0.02
C GLY A 625 -39.04 14.86 0.70
N ILE A 626 -38.37 14.18 1.64
CA ILE A 626 -37.12 14.61 2.26
C ILE A 626 -36.02 13.66 1.76
N SER A 627 -35.14 14.14 0.89
CA SER A 627 -34.05 13.35 0.32
C SER A 627 -32.71 14.03 0.60
N THR A 628 -32.37 14.15 1.88
CA THR A 628 -31.14 14.82 2.34
C THR A 628 -30.16 13.82 2.95
N GLY A 629 -28.87 14.09 2.78
CA GLY A 629 -27.80 13.45 3.54
C GLY A 629 -27.32 12.06 3.12
N MET A 630 -27.86 11.47 2.04
CA MET A 630 -27.29 10.33 1.28
C MET A 630 -26.53 9.28 2.13
N GLY A 631 -27.18 8.71 3.14
CA GLY A 631 -26.60 7.66 4.00
C GLY A 631 -25.66 8.12 5.12
N GLY A 632 -25.43 9.42 5.31
CA GLY A 632 -24.63 9.99 6.40
C GLY A 632 -25.46 10.54 7.57
N VAL A 633 -24.82 11.27 8.48
CA VAL A 633 -25.44 11.89 9.68
C VAL A 633 -26.58 12.86 9.34
N LEU A 634 -26.58 13.45 8.15
CA LEU A 634 -27.64 14.35 7.70
C LEU A 634 -28.90 13.61 7.27
N SER A 635 -28.85 12.29 7.09
CA SER A 635 -30.03 11.47 6.82
C SER A 635 -31.01 11.40 7.99
N ILE A 636 -30.61 11.84 9.18
CA ILE A 636 -31.51 11.98 10.34
C ILE A 636 -32.71 12.88 10.04
N LEU A 637 -32.54 13.82 9.11
CA LEU A 637 -33.59 14.73 8.67
C LEU A 637 -34.72 13.98 7.97
N ASN A 638 -34.43 12.85 7.34
CA ASN A 638 -35.44 11.99 6.71
C ASN A 638 -36.29 11.25 7.76
N ALA A 639 -35.85 11.19 9.02
CA ALA A 639 -36.59 10.60 10.13
C ALA A 639 -37.54 11.58 10.83
N ASN A 640 -37.49 12.87 10.48
CA ASN A 640 -38.36 13.89 11.06
C ASN A 640 -39.65 13.97 10.25
N GLY A 641 -40.78 13.56 10.85
CA GLY A 641 -42.06 13.53 10.15
C GLY A 641 -42.58 14.91 9.75
N PRO A 642 -43.54 14.99 8.80
CA PRO A 642 -44.14 16.26 8.37
C PRO A 642 -44.75 17.10 9.50
N ASN A 643 -45.10 16.46 10.62
CA ASN A 643 -45.67 17.09 11.83
C ASN A 643 -44.68 17.15 13.02
N GLY A 644 -43.39 16.89 12.81
CA GLY A 644 -42.40 16.84 13.88
C GLY A 644 -42.48 15.59 14.76
N ASP A 645 -42.80 14.43 14.18
CA ASP A 645 -42.84 13.15 14.89
C ASP A 645 -41.47 12.81 15.51
N THR A 646 -41.33 13.10 16.79
CA THR A 646 -40.11 12.86 17.58
C THR A 646 -39.87 11.39 17.83
N LYS A 647 -40.88 10.51 17.69
CA LYS A 647 -40.73 9.07 17.96
C LYS A 647 -39.76 8.42 16.97
N SER A 648 -39.95 8.68 15.67
CA SER A 648 -39.05 8.15 14.63
C SER A 648 -37.63 8.71 14.75
N LEU A 649 -37.52 10.00 15.08
CA LEU A 649 -36.24 10.66 15.34
C LEU A 649 -35.48 10.01 16.50
N ILE A 650 -36.15 9.79 17.64
CA ILE A 650 -35.56 9.15 18.83
C ILE A 650 -35.16 7.70 18.50
N ALA A 651 -36.04 6.96 17.82
CA ALA A 651 -35.76 5.59 17.41
C ALA A 651 -34.53 5.49 16.49
N THR A 652 -34.38 6.45 15.56
CA THR A 652 -33.20 6.57 14.69
C THR A 652 -31.93 6.87 15.49
N LEU A 653 -31.98 7.84 16.41
CA LEU A 653 -30.85 8.20 17.27
C LEU A 653 -30.39 7.05 18.16
N VAL A 654 -31.32 6.31 18.75
CA VAL A 654 -31.02 5.10 19.53
C VAL A 654 -30.38 4.04 18.64
N GLY A 655 -30.93 3.81 17.45
CA GLY A 655 -30.33 2.92 16.45
C GLY A 655 -28.90 3.31 16.09
N TRP A 656 -28.63 4.61 15.94
CA TRP A 656 -27.30 5.14 15.64
C TRP A 656 -26.32 4.96 16.80
N ALA A 657 -26.76 5.26 18.02
CA ALA A 657 -25.94 5.06 19.22
C ALA A 657 -25.52 3.58 19.35
N ILE A 658 -26.44 2.64 19.09
CA ILE A 658 -26.16 1.20 19.11
C ILE A 658 -25.25 0.80 17.95
N CYS A 659 -25.52 1.27 16.73
CA CYS A 659 -24.73 0.89 15.56
C CYS A 659 -23.30 1.41 15.62
N ILE A 660 -23.03 2.52 16.32
CA ILE A 660 -21.69 3.04 16.54
C ILE A 660 -21.05 2.37 17.77
N GLY A 661 -21.80 2.27 18.87
CA GLY A 661 -21.29 1.73 20.14
C GLY A 661 -20.93 0.26 20.08
N VAL A 662 -21.77 -0.58 19.49
CA VAL A 662 -21.54 -2.04 19.42
C VAL A 662 -20.25 -2.36 18.66
N PRO A 663 -19.98 -1.85 17.45
CA PRO A 663 -18.72 -2.09 16.76
C PRO A 663 -17.51 -1.52 17.49
N ILE A 664 -17.62 -0.34 18.14
CA ILE A 664 -16.51 0.21 18.94
C ILE A 664 -16.12 -0.80 20.02
N LEU A 665 -17.09 -1.29 20.79
CA LEU A 665 -16.85 -2.27 21.85
C LEU A 665 -16.31 -3.60 21.28
N LEU A 666 -16.95 -4.14 20.24
CA LEU A 666 -16.52 -5.39 19.62
C LEU A 666 -15.08 -5.29 19.08
N VAL A 667 -14.72 -4.18 18.45
CA VAL A 667 -13.36 -3.95 17.97
C VAL A 667 -12.40 -3.82 19.15
N MET A 668 -12.73 -3.04 20.18
CA MET A 668 -11.86 -2.86 21.35
C MET A 668 -11.59 -4.17 22.11
N PHE A 669 -12.59 -5.05 22.23
CA PHE A 669 -12.44 -6.31 22.98
C PHE A 669 -11.91 -7.47 22.14
N PHE A 670 -12.27 -7.57 20.86
CA PHE A 670 -12.00 -8.78 20.05
C PHE A 670 -11.04 -8.56 18.88
N CYS A 671 -10.75 -7.32 18.49
CA CYS A 671 -9.73 -7.03 17.49
C CYS A 671 -8.36 -6.81 18.14
N LYS A 672 -7.33 -7.33 17.47
CA LYS A 672 -5.94 -7.03 17.76
C LYS A 672 -5.31 -6.49 16.49
N GLU A 673 -4.44 -5.49 16.62
CA GLU A 673 -3.77 -4.86 15.47
C GLU A 673 -2.96 -5.88 14.65
N ARG A 674 -2.26 -6.75 15.38
CA ARG A 674 -1.50 -7.91 14.91
C ARG A 674 -1.66 -9.09 15.88
N PRO A 675 -1.46 -10.35 15.44
CA PRO A 675 -1.29 -11.45 16.36
C PRO A 675 -0.01 -11.26 17.18
N SER A 676 -0.01 -11.62 18.47
CA SER A 676 1.24 -11.67 19.24
C SER A 676 2.07 -12.88 18.82
N GLU A 677 3.38 -12.78 18.97
CA GLU A 677 4.34 -13.83 18.66
C GLU A 677 3.95 -15.13 19.39
N LYS A 678 3.65 -15.05 20.69
CA LYS A 678 3.17 -16.17 21.51
C LYS A 678 1.97 -16.87 20.90
N PHE A 679 0.93 -16.11 20.54
CA PHE A 679 -0.31 -16.67 20.01
C PHE A 679 -0.13 -17.20 18.59
N GLY A 680 0.67 -16.51 17.77
CA GLY A 680 0.98 -16.91 16.40
C GLY A 680 1.77 -18.22 16.35
N VAL A 681 2.82 -18.33 17.18
CA VAL A 681 3.64 -19.55 17.31
C VAL A 681 2.79 -20.70 17.87
N TYR A 682 1.97 -20.47 18.89
CA TYR A 682 1.03 -21.47 19.38
C TYR A 682 0.09 -21.99 18.28
N LYS A 683 -0.47 -21.09 17.46
CA LYS A 683 -1.35 -21.46 16.35
C LYS A 683 -0.61 -22.25 15.27
N ALA A 684 0.62 -21.87 14.96
CA ALA A 684 1.48 -22.60 14.02
C ALA A 684 1.78 -24.01 14.53
N THR A 685 2.16 -24.15 15.81
CA THR A 685 2.38 -25.45 16.45
C THR A 685 1.12 -26.31 16.48
N ARG A 686 -0.05 -25.72 16.74
CA ARG A 686 -1.31 -26.47 16.67
C ARG A 686 -1.58 -26.99 15.25
N SER A 687 -1.39 -26.15 14.23
CA SER A 687 -1.54 -26.55 12.82
C SER A 687 -0.56 -27.66 12.44
N LEU A 688 0.66 -27.63 12.98
CA LEU A 688 1.66 -28.68 12.81
C LEU A 688 1.22 -29.98 13.48
N ASN A 689 0.75 -29.94 14.72
CA ASN A 689 0.29 -31.13 15.45
C ASN A 689 -0.93 -31.78 14.78
N ASP A 690 -1.89 -30.97 14.33
CA ASP A 690 -3.05 -31.44 13.58
C ASP A 690 -2.61 -32.13 12.27
N PHE A 691 -1.59 -31.59 11.58
CA PHE A 691 -1.01 -32.17 10.38
C PHE A 691 -0.33 -33.52 10.66
N LEU A 692 0.53 -33.58 11.69
CA LEU A 692 1.24 -34.81 12.09
C LEU A 692 0.27 -35.93 12.47
N LYS A 693 -0.79 -35.59 13.23
CA LYS A 693 -1.84 -36.53 13.62
C LYS A 693 -2.59 -37.08 12.40
N ASN A 694 -2.92 -36.25 11.42
CA ASN A 694 -3.65 -36.69 10.23
C ASN A 694 -2.81 -37.60 9.30
N GLN A 695 -1.48 -37.44 9.32
CA GLN A 695 -0.54 -38.24 8.52
C GLN A 695 -0.01 -39.48 9.26
N ASN A 696 -0.44 -39.73 10.51
CA ASN A 696 0.11 -40.78 11.37
C ASN A 696 1.64 -40.75 11.48
N VAL A 697 2.25 -39.56 11.43
CA VAL A 697 3.71 -39.39 11.49
C VAL A 697 4.11 -39.26 12.96
N VAL A 698 4.94 -40.20 13.43
CA VAL A 698 5.56 -40.12 14.76
C VAL A 698 6.77 -39.21 14.67
N VAL A 699 6.77 -38.15 15.48
CA VAL A 699 7.87 -37.20 15.57
C VAL A 699 8.93 -37.74 16.52
N ASP A 700 10.21 -37.61 16.15
CA ASP A 700 11.31 -37.96 17.05
C ASP A 700 11.40 -37.01 18.25
N SER A 701 12.03 -37.45 19.33
CA SER A 701 12.15 -36.68 20.58
C SER A 701 12.87 -35.34 20.39
N GLN A 702 13.79 -35.26 19.43
CA GLN A 702 14.60 -34.07 19.17
C GLN A 702 13.80 -32.98 18.46
N LEU A 703 12.99 -33.34 17.46
CA LEU A 703 12.07 -32.43 16.77
C LEU A 703 10.94 -31.97 17.70
N GLN A 704 10.44 -32.87 18.56
CA GLN A 704 9.47 -32.50 19.59
C GLN A 704 10.04 -31.45 20.56
N GLN A 705 11.29 -31.64 21.00
CA GLN A 705 11.99 -30.66 21.83
C GLN A 705 12.15 -29.30 21.13
N GLU A 706 12.55 -29.27 19.86
CA GLU A 706 12.69 -28.01 19.09
C GLU A 706 11.36 -27.25 18.95
N ILE A 707 10.25 -27.97 18.76
CA ILE A 707 8.90 -27.39 18.69
C ILE A 707 8.50 -26.78 20.04
N ASP A 708 8.75 -27.50 21.14
CA ASP A 708 8.40 -27.05 22.48
C ASP A 708 9.28 -25.90 22.97
N GLU A 709 10.57 -25.88 22.61
CA GLU A 709 11.47 -24.76 22.85
C GLU A 709 10.97 -23.48 22.15
N LEU A 710 10.60 -23.55 20.87
CA LEU A 710 10.10 -22.39 20.14
C LEU A 710 8.77 -21.85 20.73
N LYS A 711 7.90 -22.75 21.21
CA LYS A 711 6.62 -22.42 21.85
C LYS A 711 6.80 -21.81 23.25
N THR A 712 7.72 -22.32 24.04
CA THR A 712 8.01 -21.83 25.40
C THR A 712 8.80 -20.52 25.38
N PHE A 713 9.66 -20.29 24.37
CA PHE A 713 10.43 -19.06 24.20
C PHE A 713 9.56 -17.80 24.24
N TYR A 714 8.50 -17.74 23.42
CA TYR A 714 7.57 -16.59 23.40
C TYR A 714 6.56 -16.59 24.56
N SER A 715 6.59 -17.61 25.43
CA SER A 715 5.83 -17.62 26.67
C SER A 715 6.55 -16.92 27.81
N ASN A 716 7.85 -16.66 27.68
CA ASN A 716 8.65 -15.90 28.64
C ASN A 716 8.20 -14.42 28.68
N LYS A 717 7.84 -13.94 29.87
CA LYS A 717 7.37 -12.58 30.11
C LYS A 717 8.42 -11.54 29.72
N GLU A 718 9.69 -11.76 30.03
CA GLU A 718 10.79 -10.84 29.74
C GLU A 718 10.93 -10.61 28.22
N VAL A 719 10.92 -11.70 27.44
CA VAL A 719 10.96 -11.65 25.96
C VAL A 719 9.76 -10.87 25.44
N THR A 720 8.55 -11.16 25.93
CA THR A 720 7.36 -10.44 25.46
C THR A 720 7.35 -8.97 25.84
N ASP A 721 7.93 -8.59 26.97
CA ASP A 721 8.00 -7.20 27.41
C ASP A 721 9.06 -6.41 26.60
N LYS A 722 10.21 -7.02 26.28
CA LYS A 722 11.19 -6.46 25.34
C LYS A 722 10.57 -6.18 23.96
N ILE A 723 9.85 -7.16 23.41
CA ILE A 723 9.12 -7.03 22.14
C ILE A 723 8.07 -5.90 22.18
N LYS A 724 7.36 -5.72 23.30
CA LYS A 724 6.40 -4.60 23.47
C LYS A 724 7.09 -3.25 23.53
N VAL A 725 8.25 -3.15 24.18
CA VAL A 725 9.03 -1.90 24.23
C VAL A 725 9.51 -1.54 22.83
N PHE A 726 10.06 -2.51 22.08
CA PHE A 726 10.44 -2.33 20.68
C PHE A 726 9.28 -1.82 19.82
N GLU A 727 8.09 -2.44 19.93
CA GLU A 727 6.89 -2.00 19.20
C GLU A 727 6.47 -0.57 19.56
N ARG A 728 6.54 -0.17 20.83
CA ARG A 728 6.22 1.20 21.27
C ARG A 728 7.20 2.21 20.68
N ASN A 729 8.49 1.89 20.68
CA ASN A 729 9.53 2.74 20.10
C ASN A 729 9.33 2.91 18.59
N MET A 730 9.05 1.82 17.88
CA MET A 730 8.72 1.83 16.45
C MET A 730 7.51 2.74 16.14
N ALA A 731 6.43 2.63 16.92
CA ALA A 731 5.27 3.52 16.77
C ALA A 731 5.62 5.00 17.01
N LYS A 732 6.47 5.29 18.00
CA LYS A 732 6.92 6.65 18.31
C LYS A 732 7.75 7.23 17.17
N MET A 733 8.69 6.47 16.62
CA MET A 733 9.51 6.88 15.48
C MET A 733 8.66 7.15 14.24
N GLN A 734 7.73 6.25 13.91
CA GLN A 734 6.80 6.43 12.79
C GLN A 734 5.94 7.69 12.96
N THR A 735 5.53 8.00 14.20
CA THR A 735 4.77 9.22 14.52
C THR A 735 5.60 10.48 14.32
N LEU A 736 6.85 10.50 14.75
CA LEU A 736 7.75 11.64 14.55
C LEU A 736 8.02 11.86 13.06
N GLN A 737 8.33 10.80 12.33
CA GLN A 737 8.57 10.82 10.89
C GLN A 737 7.35 11.29 10.09
N SER A 738 6.15 10.85 10.50
CA SER A 738 4.90 11.39 9.95
C SER A 738 4.77 12.90 10.16
N LYS A 739 5.09 13.42 11.36
CA LYS A 739 4.98 14.86 11.66
C LYS A 739 5.97 15.69 10.83
N ILE A 740 7.21 15.21 10.70
CA ILE A 740 8.23 15.83 9.85
C ILE A 740 7.71 15.92 8.41
N SER A 741 7.27 14.80 7.84
CA SER A 741 6.76 14.75 6.48
C SER A 741 5.53 15.64 6.24
N THR A 742 4.66 15.80 7.23
CA THR A 742 3.54 16.76 7.14
C THR A 742 4.02 18.21 7.10
N LEU A 743 5.04 18.57 7.89
CA LEU A 743 5.61 19.92 7.87
C LEU A 743 6.39 20.20 6.58
N GLU A 744 7.14 19.22 6.07
CA GLU A 744 7.80 19.29 4.76
C GLU A 744 6.77 19.51 3.64
N GLY A 745 5.64 18.80 3.67
CA GLY A 745 4.53 18.99 2.71
C GLY A 745 3.93 20.40 2.78
N LYS A 746 3.69 20.91 3.99
CA LYS A 746 3.21 22.30 4.17
C LYS A 746 4.22 23.35 3.71
N GLU A 747 5.51 23.08 3.87
CA GLU A 747 6.57 23.97 3.37
C GLU A 747 6.59 23.99 1.84
N LEU A 748 6.43 22.82 1.20
CA LEU A 748 6.32 22.71 -0.26
C LEU A 748 5.08 23.45 -0.78
N GLU A 749 3.89 23.22 -0.21
CA GLU A 749 2.66 23.91 -0.61
C GLU A 749 2.80 25.44 -0.49
N ARG A 750 3.44 25.92 0.58
CA ARG A 750 3.76 27.35 0.76
C ARG A 750 4.66 27.83 -0.38
N LYS A 751 5.75 27.11 -0.65
CA LYS A 751 6.70 27.44 -1.70
C LYS A 751 6.03 27.49 -3.07
N GLU A 752 5.26 26.47 -3.44
CA GLU A 752 4.47 26.45 -4.69
C GLU A 752 3.47 27.60 -4.80
N SER A 753 2.78 27.95 -3.71
CA SER A 753 1.87 29.10 -3.67
C SER A 753 2.62 30.42 -3.93
N LEU A 754 3.81 30.58 -3.36
CA LEU A 754 4.69 31.73 -3.61
C LEU A 754 5.20 31.74 -5.06
N ALA A 755 5.61 30.61 -5.63
CA ALA A 755 5.97 30.50 -7.06
C ALA A 755 4.81 30.86 -8.00
N LYS A 756 3.57 30.45 -7.68
CA LYS A 756 2.39 30.85 -8.45
C LYS A 756 2.16 32.36 -8.40
N ARG A 757 2.36 32.99 -7.23
CA ARG A 757 2.30 34.46 -7.07
C ARG A 757 3.41 35.16 -7.84
N PHE A 758 4.63 34.61 -7.83
CA PHE A 758 5.75 35.10 -8.62
C PHE A 758 5.43 35.05 -10.12
N SER A 759 4.98 33.89 -10.61
CA SER A 759 4.65 33.68 -12.03
C SER A 759 3.50 34.59 -12.49
N LYS A 760 2.47 34.80 -11.66
CA LYS A 760 1.37 35.72 -11.97
C LYS A 760 1.85 37.18 -12.08
N LYS A 761 2.80 37.60 -11.24
CA LYS A 761 3.40 38.94 -11.31
C LYS A 761 4.34 39.09 -12.50
N GLN A 762 5.07 38.02 -12.83
CA GLN A 762 5.94 37.94 -13.99
C GLN A 762 5.14 38.04 -15.30
N ALA A 763 3.96 37.43 -15.38
CA ALA A 763 3.08 37.56 -16.55
C ALA A 763 2.57 39.01 -16.74
N ASN A 764 2.40 39.76 -15.65
CA ASN A 764 1.91 41.15 -15.70
C ASN A 764 3.02 42.18 -15.98
N LEU A 765 4.28 41.75 -16.11
CA LEU A 765 5.44 42.63 -16.30
C LEU A 765 5.47 43.28 -17.69
N GLU A 766 4.84 42.64 -18.69
CA GLU A 766 4.74 43.17 -20.07
C GLU A 766 3.66 44.26 -20.20
N ASP A 767 2.68 44.31 -19.29
CA ASP A 767 1.44 45.10 -19.43
C ASP A 767 1.34 46.36 -18.52
N THR A 768 2.38 46.74 -17.76
CA THR A 768 2.26 47.85 -16.77
C THR A 768 3.38 48.89 -16.77
N LYS A 769 2.98 50.17 -16.61
CA LYS A 769 3.87 51.34 -16.39
C LYS A 769 4.66 51.31 -15.06
N ASN A 770 4.39 50.34 -14.17
CA ASN A 770 4.99 50.23 -12.82
C ASN A 770 5.87 48.98 -12.67
N ALA A 771 6.77 48.74 -13.62
CA ALA A 771 7.65 47.56 -13.65
C ALA A 771 8.53 47.44 -12.39
N ASP A 772 9.11 48.54 -11.89
CA ASP A 772 10.00 48.53 -10.72
C ASP A 772 9.29 48.08 -9.43
N GLN A 773 8.04 48.51 -9.23
CA GLN A 773 7.24 48.08 -8.08
C GLN A 773 6.86 46.59 -8.16
N LEU A 774 6.68 46.05 -9.36
CA LEU A 774 6.44 44.62 -9.57
C LEU A 774 7.69 43.80 -9.32
N MET A 775 8.84 44.27 -9.79
CA MET A 775 10.15 43.65 -9.56
C MET A 775 10.47 43.54 -8.06
N ASN A 776 10.32 44.62 -7.29
CA ASN A 776 10.52 44.61 -5.84
C ASN A 776 9.57 43.63 -5.12
N LYS A 777 8.31 43.53 -5.58
CA LYS A 777 7.33 42.57 -5.03
C LYS A 777 7.68 41.14 -5.37
N MET A 778 8.32 40.87 -6.50
CA MET A 778 8.75 39.54 -6.91
C MET A 778 10.04 39.13 -6.19
N GLU A 779 10.96 40.06 -5.96
CA GLU A 779 12.18 39.82 -5.16
C GLU A 779 11.82 39.45 -3.72
N ASN A 780 10.90 40.18 -3.07
CA ASN A 780 10.39 39.81 -1.74
C ASN A 780 9.73 38.41 -1.72
N ILE A 781 9.09 37.99 -2.82
CA ILE A 781 8.55 36.61 -2.91
C ILE A 781 9.69 35.59 -2.92
N VAL A 782 10.78 35.86 -3.63
CA VAL A 782 11.99 35.01 -3.63
C VAL A 782 12.61 34.95 -2.22
N ASP A 783 12.69 36.07 -1.51
CA ASP A 783 13.17 36.10 -0.12
C ASP A 783 12.27 35.26 0.80
N GLN A 784 10.96 35.38 0.66
CA GLN A 784 10.01 34.56 1.41
C GLN A 784 10.14 33.07 1.08
N ILE A 785 10.49 32.70 -0.15
CA ILE A 785 10.74 31.30 -0.52
C ILE A 785 12.02 30.79 0.15
N ASN A 786 13.04 31.64 0.19
CA ASN A 786 14.37 31.34 0.74
C ASN A 786 14.37 31.24 2.27
N VAL A 787 13.38 31.83 2.97
CA VAL A 787 13.20 31.72 4.42
C VAL A 787 12.18 30.62 4.77
N PRO A 788 12.63 29.40 5.11
CA PRO A 788 11.72 28.29 5.39
C PRO A 788 10.90 28.52 6.67
N LYS A 789 9.57 28.35 6.59
CA LYS A 789 8.67 28.58 7.75
C LYS A 789 8.88 27.56 8.86
N TYR A 790 9.00 26.30 8.44
CA TYR A 790 8.89 25.16 9.34
C TYR A 790 10.25 24.54 9.67
N ALA A 791 11.37 25.06 9.15
CA ALA A 791 12.70 24.48 9.30
C ALA A 791 13.12 24.27 10.76
N SER A 792 12.90 25.26 11.65
CA SER A 792 13.25 25.12 13.06
C SER A 792 12.49 23.98 13.74
N LYS A 793 11.20 23.86 13.47
CA LYS A 793 10.32 22.81 14.01
C LYS A 793 10.61 21.44 13.41
N ILE A 794 10.96 21.39 12.12
CA ILE A 794 11.43 20.16 11.46
C ILE A 794 12.72 19.69 12.13
N LYS A 795 13.71 20.58 12.29
CA LYS A 795 14.99 20.27 12.95
C LYS A 795 14.82 19.78 14.39
N GLU A 796 13.88 20.37 15.14
CA GLU A 796 13.53 19.91 16.49
C GLU A 796 12.96 18.48 16.47
N LEU A 797 12.03 18.20 15.56
CA LEU A 797 11.43 16.86 15.42
C LEU A 797 12.44 15.83 14.91
N GLU A 798 13.36 16.22 14.04
CA GLU A 798 14.47 15.37 13.56
C GLU A 798 15.41 15.02 14.71
N LYS A 799 15.74 15.98 15.57
CA LYS A 799 16.52 15.71 16.80
C LYS A 799 15.79 14.72 17.72
N LEU A 800 14.48 14.89 17.91
CA LEU A 800 13.68 13.94 18.68
C LEU A 800 13.61 12.55 18.03
N LEU A 801 13.55 12.49 16.70
CA LEU A 801 13.59 11.23 15.95
C LEU A 801 14.93 10.54 16.09
N GLN A 802 16.04 11.28 15.98
CA GLN A 802 17.39 10.76 16.18
C GLN A 802 17.58 10.22 17.59
N LEU A 803 17.15 10.96 18.61
CA LEU A 803 17.17 10.49 19.99
C LEU A 803 16.30 9.24 20.18
N ALA A 804 15.13 9.17 19.52
CA ALA A 804 14.28 7.98 19.56
C ALA A 804 14.93 6.76 18.89
N ARG A 805 15.68 6.96 17.79
CA ARG A 805 16.48 5.92 17.13
C ARG A 805 17.59 5.41 18.05
N GLN A 806 18.43 6.31 18.57
CA GLN A 806 19.53 5.96 19.48
C GLN A 806 19.06 5.17 20.71
N ASN A 807 17.92 5.55 21.29
CA ASN A 807 17.34 4.82 22.43
C ASN A 807 16.74 3.46 22.03
N ASN A 808 16.39 3.26 20.75
CA ASN A 808 15.83 2.02 20.24
C ASN A 808 16.89 1.04 19.74
N ASP A 809 18.03 1.53 19.23
CA ASP A 809 19.08 0.72 18.61
C ASP A 809 19.49 -0.53 19.44
N PRO A 810 19.72 -0.44 20.76
CA PRO A 810 20.10 -1.61 21.56
C PRO A 810 19.01 -2.69 21.58
N ILE A 811 17.76 -2.26 21.71
CA ILE A 811 16.59 -3.15 21.76
C ILE A 811 16.31 -3.73 20.36
N GLU A 812 16.51 -2.94 19.31
CA GLU A 812 16.33 -3.36 17.93
C GLU A 812 17.32 -4.45 17.53
N VAL A 813 18.60 -4.29 17.88
CA VAL A 813 19.62 -5.32 17.67
C VAL A 813 19.29 -6.60 18.42
N GLU A 814 18.86 -6.49 19.68
CA GLU A 814 18.49 -7.66 20.48
C GLU A 814 17.26 -8.38 19.89
N VAL A 815 16.17 -7.66 19.63
CA VAL A 815 14.94 -8.23 19.04
C VAL A 815 15.21 -8.76 17.63
N GLY A 816 16.08 -8.11 16.85
CA GLY A 816 16.53 -8.56 15.55
C GLY A 816 17.23 -9.92 15.61
N LYS A 817 18.23 -10.07 16.49
CA LYS A 817 18.92 -11.35 16.74
C LYS A 817 17.94 -12.45 17.17
N LEU A 818 17.08 -12.16 18.15
CA LEU A 818 16.06 -13.12 18.60
C LEU A 818 15.12 -13.54 17.47
N THR A 819 14.75 -12.61 16.59
CA THR A 819 13.87 -12.87 15.44
C THR A 819 14.58 -13.77 14.41
N GLU A 820 15.84 -13.48 14.11
CA GLU A 820 16.66 -14.27 13.18
C GLU A 820 16.90 -15.70 13.68
N GLU A 821 17.33 -15.85 14.94
CA GLU A 821 17.56 -17.15 15.57
C GLU A 821 16.28 -18.01 15.56
N ASN A 822 15.13 -17.42 15.92
CA ASN A 822 13.87 -18.15 15.93
C ASN A 822 13.35 -18.45 14.51
N ASN A 823 13.63 -17.60 13.52
CA ASN A 823 13.35 -17.92 12.11
C ASN A 823 14.19 -19.11 11.64
N LEU A 824 15.46 -19.21 12.05
CA LEU A 824 16.33 -20.36 11.77
C LEU A 824 15.79 -21.64 12.44
N LYS A 825 15.38 -21.56 13.70
CA LYS A 825 14.72 -22.70 14.40
C LYS A 825 13.45 -23.14 13.68
N ALA A 826 12.58 -22.20 13.31
CA ALA A 826 11.37 -22.51 12.55
C ALA A 826 11.66 -23.14 11.19
N LYS A 827 12.74 -22.73 10.51
CA LYS A 827 13.18 -23.33 9.25
C LYS A 827 13.69 -24.75 9.46
N LYS A 828 14.51 -24.99 10.49
CA LYS A 828 14.97 -26.35 10.86
C LYS A 828 13.82 -27.31 11.13
N ILE A 829 12.80 -26.87 11.89
CA ILE A 829 11.59 -27.65 12.15
C ILE A 829 10.92 -28.02 10.82
N ALA A 830 10.78 -27.06 9.91
CA ALA A 830 10.15 -27.31 8.61
C ALA A 830 10.98 -28.21 7.70
N ASP A 831 12.30 -28.06 7.66
CA ASP A 831 13.20 -28.90 6.85
C ASP A 831 13.16 -30.37 7.34
N LYS A 832 13.13 -30.59 8.66
CA LYS A 832 12.94 -31.93 9.24
C LYS A 832 11.56 -32.49 8.92
N LEU A 833 10.52 -31.67 9.02
CA LEU A 833 9.17 -32.06 8.65
C LEU A 833 9.06 -32.44 7.16
N HIS A 834 9.73 -31.68 6.29
CA HIS A 834 9.78 -31.96 4.86
C HIS A 834 10.43 -33.32 4.60
N LYS A 835 11.54 -33.63 5.28
CA LYS A 835 12.19 -34.95 5.19
C LYS A 835 11.28 -36.10 5.65
N LEU A 836 10.49 -35.89 6.71
CA LEU A 836 9.59 -36.91 7.26
C LEU A 836 8.33 -37.15 6.42
N THR A 837 7.86 -36.11 5.72
CA THR A 837 6.53 -36.14 5.06
C THR A 837 6.58 -36.00 3.55
N ASN A 838 7.74 -35.67 2.98
CA ASN A 838 7.99 -35.35 1.58
C ASN A 838 6.97 -34.36 0.97
N SER A 839 6.46 -33.45 1.80
CA SER A 839 5.32 -32.60 1.44
C SER A 839 5.71 -31.12 1.35
N GLU A 840 5.22 -30.43 0.32
CA GLU A 840 5.24 -28.96 0.20
C GLU A 840 4.49 -28.27 1.35
N LEU A 841 3.69 -29.02 2.13
CA LEU A 841 2.98 -28.49 3.29
C LEU A 841 3.91 -28.00 4.42
N SER A 842 5.12 -28.54 4.50
CA SER A 842 6.17 -28.10 5.43
C SER A 842 6.54 -26.62 5.24
N GLU A 843 6.59 -26.15 4.00
CA GLU A 843 6.82 -24.75 3.67
C GLU A 843 5.68 -23.86 4.17
N LYS A 844 4.43 -24.35 4.13
CA LYS A 844 3.28 -23.61 4.67
C LYS A 844 3.32 -23.50 6.19
N ILE A 845 3.78 -24.54 6.89
CA ILE A 845 3.99 -24.51 8.35
C ILE A 845 5.12 -23.54 8.71
N TYR A 846 6.24 -23.57 7.98
CA TYR A 846 7.29 -22.57 8.11
C TYR A 846 6.74 -21.15 7.90
N ASN A 847 5.92 -20.93 6.86
CA ASN A 847 5.31 -19.64 6.60
C ASN A 847 4.41 -19.17 7.75
N GLN A 848 3.75 -20.08 8.47
CA GLN A 848 2.96 -19.74 9.66
C GLN A 848 3.86 -19.30 10.82
N TYR A 849 4.95 -20.03 11.12
CA TYR A 849 5.93 -19.62 12.12
C TYR A 849 6.61 -18.30 11.75
N TYR A 850 7.08 -18.16 10.51
CA TYR A 850 7.69 -16.94 10.00
C TYR A 850 6.76 -15.74 10.18
N ASN A 851 5.49 -15.87 9.80
CA ASN A 851 4.52 -14.79 9.96
C ASN A 851 4.25 -14.44 11.43
N ALA A 852 4.36 -15.41 12.35
CA ALA A 852 4.19 -15.17 13.78
C ALA A 852 5.41 -14.47 14.39
N ILE A 853 6.61 -14.96 14.07
CA ILE A 853 7.90 -14.42 14.55
C ILE A 853 8.12 -13.00 14.01
N ASN A 854 7.82 -12.77 12.74
CA ASN A 854 8.02 -11.46 12.10
C ASN A 854 6.79 -10.54 12.21
N SER A 855 5.88 -10.78 13.15
CA SER A 855 4.57 -10.12 13.14
C SER A 855 4.65 -8.60 13.30
N ILE A 856 5.59 -8.07 14.11
CA ILE A 856 5.87 -6.64 14.23
C ILE A 856 6.38 -6.09 12.90
N PHE A 857 7.44 -6.70 12.36
CA PHE A 857 8.05 -6.26 11.11
C PHE A 857 7.04 -6.25 9.95
N ILE A 858 6.14 -7.23 9.89
CA ILE A 858 5.03 -7.26 8.93
C ILE A 858 4.03 -6.12 9.19
N SER A 859 3.66 -5.87 10.46
CA SER A 859 2.69 -4.85 10.85
C SER A 859 3.15 -3.42 10.52
N TYR A 860 4.45 -3.16 10.60
CA TYR A 860 5.07 -1.88 10.23
C TYR A 860 5.64 -1.86 8.80
N GLY A 861 5.44 -2.95 8.03
CA GLY A 861 5.80 -3.03 6.62
C GLY A 861 7.27 -3.34 6.33
N PHE A 862 8.13 -3.57 7.32
CA PHE A 862 9.53 -3.94 7.08
C PHE A 862 9.68 -5.28 6.32
N THR A 863 8.79 -6.24 6.59
CA THR A 863 8.79 -7.55 5.91
C THR A 863 7.41 -7.90 5.37
N SER A 864 7.34 -8.85 4.43
CA SER A 864 6.07 -9.28 3.83
C SER A 864 5.56 -10.55 4.49
N LYS A 865 4.23 -10.59 4.69
CA LYS A 865 3.55 -11.81 5.12
C LYS A 865 3.69 -12.90 4.06
N LYS A 866 4.21 -14.06 4.44
CA LYS A 866 4.29 -15.26 3.58
C LYS A 866 2.93 -15.93 3.44
N ASP A 867 2.70 -16.62 2.33
CA ASP A 867 1.42 -17.25 2.07
C ASP A 867 1.25 -18.56 2.87
N VAL A 868 0.15 -18.62 3.62
CA VAL A 868 -0.21 -19.70 4.55
C VAL A 868 -1.47 -20.45 4.13
N LYS A 869 -2.07 -20.12 2.97
CA LYS A 869 -3.29 -20.80 2.50
C LYS A 869 -2.93 -22.13 1.84
N PHE A 870 -3.51 -23.21 2.34
CA PHE A 870 -3.52 -24.51 1.67
C PHE A 870 -4.48 -24.47 0.47
N SER A 871 -4.04 -24.99 -0.68
CA SER A 871 -4.87 -25.20 -1.87
C SER A 871 -5.99 -26.20 -1.58
N LYS A 872 -7.01 -26.29 -2.46
CA LYS A 872 -8.11 -27.26 -2.30
C LYS A 872 -7.57 -28.71 -2.34
N LEU A 873 -6.59 -28.98 -3.22
CA LEU A 873 -5.85 -30.25 -3.32
C LEU A 873 -5.03 -30.53 -2.06
N GLN A 874 -4.33 -29.54 -1.52
CA GLN A 874 -3.56 -29.68 -0.26
C GLN A 874 -4.48 -29.89 0.96
N LYS A 875 -5.68 -29.29 0.97
CA LYS A 875 -6.73 -29.58 1.96
C LYS A 875 -7.33 -30.97 1.79
N GLU A 876 -7.35 -31.50 0.58
CA GLU A 876 -7.75 -32.87 0.29
C GLU A 876 -6.64 -33.87 0.64
N GLU A 877 -5.37 -33.57 0.44
CA GLU A 877 -4.23 -34.35 1.00
C GLU A 877 -4.26 -34.35 2.53
N LEU A 878 -4.60 -33.23 3.17
CA LEU A 878 -4.86 -33.13 4.60
C LEU A 878 -6.06 -33.96 5.09
N ARG A 879 -6.97 -34.36 4.18
CA ARG A 879 -8.21 -35.13 4.48
C ARG A 879 -8.17 -36.56 3.95
N LYS A 880 -7.31 -36.89 2.99
CA LYS A 880 -7.16 -38.22 2.41
C LYS A 880 -6.29 -39.07 3.33
N THR A 881 -6.93 -39.58 4.37
CA THR A 881 -6.56 -40.83 5.04
C THR A 881 -7.87 -41.54 5.36
N ASN A 882 -8.35 -42.35 4.40
CA ASN A 882 -9.26 -43.49 4.57
C ASN A 882 -9.65 -44.02 3.19
N ARG A 883 -8.74 -44.78 2.57
CA ARG A 883 -8.98 -45.86 1.60
C ARG A 883 -7.61 -46.38 1.17
N ASN A 884 -6.99 -47.13 2.09
CA ASN A 884 -6.22 -48.35 1.86
C ASN A 884 -5.68 -48.82 3.21
#